data_AF-A0A8T0DRV6-F1
#
_entry.id   AF-A0A8T0DRV6-F1
#
_cell.length_a   1.000
_cell.length_b   1.000
_cell.length_c   1.000
_cell.angle_alpha   90.00
_cell.angle_beta   90.00
_cell.angle_gamma   90.00
#
_symmetry.space_group_name_H-M   'P 1'
#
loop_
_entity.id
_entity.type
_entity.pdbx_description
1 polymer ?
#
loop_
_entity_poly.entity_id
_entity_poly.type
_entity_poly.pdbx_seq_one_letter_code
_entity_poly.pdbx_strand_id
1 'polypeptide(L)'
;MMLVQHEVWIHWITVVPWLVFISQGVAGQSNLYDTIRNNVNTTKFADMIDSAMMRDVFVTADCSGAVQCLTVFVPDNAAVDAMAQTLDWQNLVPAKRTMVIYGHILKDSKRLTASEWVQSGTSLNLIDNGFGSGRQNTLAYLNTRYAFQTKVANQPKYLINRAGFVTPDIQATNGMVHVINHVLYTPSINVPFVDYLVAQNDLKKTAEFWMTVGSDPKFTPFNDQRYGDKALYATYFLVTDDAWNKIPQDKLKMLQTNKTLLAQVLSCQYLPNQIVYKHWTSIQPEILLYSGFPTNPGTPDTVQLQPAMLTRSPTGQVSITSGGFIAHLVDNGEDIKQAVVYKINAALGFVYETRDEVVRRLSPGFLQLCQSISTCNSMLIGESQLTFFLPNDFAMAKLNTLNDSQKAIYLKYLVIPGRIERRQMTPLRGIEIDGLPYALRFRVDGQTIYVEGRLPKRGYVGAQLIGANNLATNGIIHLLDGIPGLPVQTVEQYLSGIADYSKYAGYQFVQTQTMGGPYIYFAPTNQALQTMESETAVGVKLLEDATRRNYIFRRHSFPLTTLFEDLRPNSYMAPTANFAFTAERLSVQIKVPNAQRVMTVTFEDQTTEVSSEQGAYEFTNGWLYRLDKVLYNRLDLTRNMCTNPAC
;
A
#
# COMPACT_ATOMS: atom_id res chain seq x y z
N MET A 1 34.36 56.87 -3.99
CA MET A 1 33.13 57.65 -3.77
C MET A 1 31.99 56.82 -4.35
N MET A 2 31.00 56.45 -3.51
CA MET A 2 29.77 55.67 -3.81
C MET A 2 30.00 54.23 -4.31
N LEU A 3 29.93 53.16 -3.49
CA LEU A 3 28.77 52.59 -2.77
C LEU A 3 27.51 52.46 -3.63
N VAL A 4 27.33 51.28 -4.24
CA VAL A 4 26.07 50.79 -4.80
C VAL A 4 25.56 49.67 -3.89
N GLN A 5 24.35 49.85 -3.39
CA GLN A 5 23.61 48.91 -2.54
C GLN A 5 23.21 47.66 -3.34
N HIS A 6 23.41 46.48 -2.75
CA HIS A 6 22.68 45.27 -3.11
C HIS A 6 21.66 44.99 -2.01
N GLU A 7 20.38 45.14 -2.35
CA GLU A 7 19.27 44.60 -1.57
C GLU A 7 19.20 43.09 -1.78
N VAL A 8 19.36 42.34 -0.68
CA VAL A 8 19.13 40.90 -0.61
C VAL A 8 17.73 40.69 -0.03
N TRP A 9 16.90 39.97 -0.79
CA TRP A 9 15.58 39.54 -0.38
C TRP A 9 15.66 38.54 0.78
N ILE A 10 14.98 38.88 1.87
CA ILE A 10 14.85 38.07 3.09
C ILE A 10 13.94 36.87 2.80
N HIS A 11 14.50 35.66 2.82
CA HIS A 11 13.71 34.44 3.01
C HIS A 11 13.51 34.19 4.50
N TRP A 12 12.23 34.09 4.90
CA TRP A 12 11.83 33.65 6.22
C TRP A 12 12.22 32.18 6.40
N ILE A 13 13.39 31.94 6.98
CA ILE A 13 13.73 30.65 7.58
C ILE A 13 12.96 30.58 8.90
N THR A 14 11.92 29.76 8.94
CA THR A 14 11.35 29.30 10.21
C THR A 14 12.43 28.50 10.92
N VAL A 15 13.10 29.14 11.88
CA VAL A 15 14.03 28.50 12.81
C VAL A 15 13.22 27.53 13.65
N VAL A 16 13.31 26.24 13.32
CA VAL A 16 12.96 25.17 14.27
C VAL A 16 13.91 25.35 15.46
N PRO A 17 13.42 25.49 16.70
CA PRO A 17 14.30 25.61 17.84
C PRO A 17 15.04 24.29 17.98
N TRP A 18 16.31 24.31 17.61
CA TRP A 18 17.27 23.29 18.02
C TRP A 18 17.26 23.29 19.55
N LEU A 19 16.69 22.23 20.14
CA LEU A 19 16.95 21.88 21.52
C LEU A 19 18.45 21.64 21.63
N VAL A 20 19.14 22.65 22.14
CA VAL A 20 20.52 22.57 22.59
C VAL A 20 20.54 21.47 23.65
N PHE A 21 21.08 20.31 23.28
CA PHE A 21 21.56 19.34 24.26
C PHE A 21 22.71 20.00 25.00
N ILE A 22 22.40 20.60 26.15
CA ILE A 22 23.40 20.82 27.17
C ILE A 22 23.90 19.43 27.54
N SER A 23 25.11 19.08 27.11
CA SER A 23 25.89 18.04 27.76
C SER A 23 26.07 18.49 29.20
N GLN A 24 25.19 18.06 30.10
CA GLN A 24 25.46 18.20 31.52
C GLN A 24 26.68 17.32 31.81
N GLY A 25 27.78 18.00 32.09
CA GLY A 25 28.97 17.39 32.64
C GLY A 25 28.64 16.57 33.88
N VAL A 26 29.39 15.49 34.01
CA VAL A 26 29.43 14.52 35.11
C VAL A 26 29.16 15.17 36.47
N ALA A 27 27.96 14.98 37.00
CA ALA A 27 27.63 15.10 38.41
C ALA A 27 27.02 13.75 38.84
N GLY A 28 27.76 13.00 39.67
CA GLY A 28 27.37 11.74 40.34
C GLY A 28 26.46 10.80 39.55
N GLN A 29 27.01 9.77 38.90
CA GLN A 29 26.19 8.65 38.43
C GLN A 29 25.31 8.17 39.59
N SER A 30 24.00 8.10 39.35
CA SER A 30 23.02 7.69 40.35
C SER A 30 22.74 6.17 40.23
N ASN A 31 22.16 5.56 41.26
CA ASN A 31 21.69 4.17 41.17
C ASN A 31 20.51 4.06 40.18
N LEU A 32 20.08 2.83 39.85
CA LEU A 32 19.00 2.57 38.90
C LEU A 32 17.70 3.28 39.30
N TYR A 33 17.31 3.24 40.58
CA TYR A 33 16.07 3.88 41.03
C TYR A 33 16.11 5.38 40.80
N ASP A 34 17.17 6.05 41.24
CA ASP A 34 17.31 7.51 41.08
C ASP A 34 17.44 7.89 39.60
N THR A 35 18.10 7.07 38.79
CA THR A 35 18.19 7.25 37.33
C THR A 35 16.79 7.22 36.68
N ILE A 36 15.92 6.30 37.11
CA ILE A 36 14.54 6.18 36.62
C ILE A 36 13.66 7.32 37.17
N ARG A 37 13.77 7.63 38.48
CA ARG A 37 12.91 8.60 39.16
C ARG A 37 13.18 10.04 38.74
N ASN A 38 14.44 10.37 38.43
CA ASN A 38 14.87 11.71 38.02
C ASN A 38 14.74 11.94 36.51
N ASN A 39 14.52 10.88 35.72
CA ASN A 39 14.24 11.01 34.30
C ASN A 39 12.77 11.39 34.09
N VAL A 40 12.54 12.58 33.54
CA VAL A 40 11.22 13.17 33.31
C VAL A 40 10.29 12.31 32.45
N ASN A 41 10.85 11.41 31.63
CA ASN A 41 10.08 10.53 30.75
C ASN A 41 9.67 9.21 31.41
N THR A 42 10.16 8.89 32.62
CA THR A 42 9.96 7.57 33.25
C THR A 42 9.44 7.63 34.69
N THR A 43 9.04 8.81 35.16
CA THR A 43 8.57 9.02 36.54
C THR A 43 7.41 8.13 36.93
N LYS A 44 6.48 7.83 36.01
CA LYS A 44 5.31 6.98 36.29
C LYS A 44 5.71 5.53 36.55
N PHE A 45 6.75 5.03 35.88
CA PHE A 45 7.28 3.70 36.19
C PHE A 45 7.98 3.68 37.56
N ALA A 46 8.64 4.78 37.96
CA ALA A 46 9.17 4.91 39.31
C ALA A 46 8.05 4.84 40.37
N ASP A 47 6.92 5.51 40.14
CA ASP A 47 5.75 5.42 41.03
C ASP A 47 5.18 3.99 41.08
N MET A 48 5.22 3.25 39.96
CA MET A 48 4.88 1.82 39.95
C MET A 48 5.84 0.99 40.80
N ILE A 49 7.17 1.23 40.71
CA ILE A 49 8.17 0.57 41.55
C ILE A 49 7.89 0.81 43.04
N ASP A 50 7.58 2.05 43.42
CA ASP A 50 7.28 2.42 44.82
C ASP A 50 5.99 1.75 45.31
N SER A 51 4.92 1.80 44.51
CA SER A 51 3.63 1.17 44.85
C SER A 51 3.67 -0.37 44.87
N ALA A 52 4.68 -0.97 44.24
CA ALA A 52 4.99 -2.39 44.32
C ALA A 52 5.96 -2.75 45.46
N MET A 53 6.41 -1.76 46.24
CA MET A 53 7.41 -1.91 47.31
C MET A 53 8.73 -2.54 46.82
N MET A 54 9.14 -2.21 45.59
CA MET A 54 10.31 -2.81 44.94
C MET A 54 11.54 -1.91 44.89
N ARG A 55 11.51 -0.74 45.52
CA ARG A 55 12.60 0.25 45.49
C ARG A 55 13.96 -0.36 45.83
N ASP A 56 14.03 -1.19 46.86
CA ASP A 56 15.28 -1.79 47.32
C ASP A 56 15.97 -2.60 46.22
N VAL A 57 15.22 -3.32 45.37
CA VAL A 57 15.77 -4.10 44.24
C VAL A 57 16.60 -3.23 43.29
N PHE A 58 16.19 -1.98 43.08
CA PHE A 58 16.85 -1.04 42.17
C PHE A 58 17.96 -0.23 42.85
N VAL A 59 17.92 -0.09 44.17
CA VAL A 59 18.96 0.62 44.94
C VAL A 59 20.13 -0.31 45.28
N THR A 60 19.85 -1.55 45.67
CA THR A 60 20.87 -2.48 46.19
C THR A 60 21.47 -3.42 45.14
N ALA A 61 21.10 -3.28 43.86
CA ALA A 61 21.75 -4.02 42.78
C ALA A 61 23.26 -3.74 42.76
N ASP A 62 24.05 -4.67 42.22
CA ASP A 62 25.50 -4.55 42.15
C ASP A 62 26.06 -5.14 40.85
N CYS A 63 26.96 -4.42 40.19
CA CYS A 63 27.64 -4.86 38.98
C CYS A 63 29.12 -5.22 39.22
N SER A 64 29.54 -5.42 40.47
CA SER A 64 30.93 -5.76 40.83
C SER A 64 31.24 -7.25 40.91
N GLY A 65 30.22 -8.12 40.91
CA GLY A 65 30.33 -9.59 41.09
C GLY A 65 29.66 -10.45 40.02
N ALA A 66 29.68 -11.78 40.21
CA ALA A 66 29.44 -12.77 39.15
C ALA A 66 28.02 -12.77 38.53
N VAL A 67 26.95 -12.43 39.26
CA VAL A 67 25.59 -12.23 38.70
C VAL A 67 24.73 -11.38 39.66
N GLN A 68 24.83 -10.05 39.61
CA GLN A 68 23.92 -9.15 40.33
C GLN A 68 23.57 -7.87 39.54
N CYS A 69 24.09 -7.72 38.32
CA CYS A 69 23.91 -6.50 37.54
C CYS A 69 22.53 -6.51 36.88
N LEU A 70 21.80 -5.41 36.98
CA LEU A 70 20.47 -5.30 36.38
C LEU A 70 20.51 -4.48 35.10
N THR A 71 19.91 -5.04 34.05
CA THR A 71 19.48 -4.29 32.87
C THR A 71 17.97 -4.13 32.98
N VAL A 72 17.49 -2.89 33.03
CA VAL A 72 16.09 -2.55 33.25
C VAL A 72 15.50 -1.91 32.00
N PHE A 73 14.42 -2.51 31.49
CA PHE A 73 13.65 -1.96 30.37
C PHE A 73 12.52 -1.11 30.93
N VAL A 74 12.66 0.20 30.89
CA VAL A 74 11.78 1.13 31.60
C VAL A 74 10.74 1.69 30.64
N PRO A 75 9.45 1.40 30.80
CA PRO A 75 8.41 2.00 29.99
C PRO A 75 8.39 3.52 30.22
N ASP A 76 8.29 4.29 29.14
CA ASP A 76 8.05 5.72 29.24
C ASP A 76 6.67 6.04 29.84
N ASN A 77 6.46 7.29 30.22
CA ASN A 77 5.22 7.72 30.85
C ASN A 77 3.99 7.48 29.96
N ALA A 78 4.12 7.62 28.64
CA ALA A 78 3.03 7.38 27.70
C ALA A 78 2.67 5.89 27.60
N ALA A 79 3.66 5.01 27.68
CA ALA A 79 3.49 3.56 27.73
C ALA A 79 2.76 3.13 29.00
N VAL A 80 3.10 3.71 30.15
CA VAL A 80 2.41 3.45 31.42
C VAL A 80 0.95 3.94 31.36
N ASP A 81 0.69 5.10 30.78
CA ASP A 81 -0.67 5.62 30.57
C ASP A 81 -1.50 4.73 29.64
N ALA A 82 -0.91 4.27 28.54
CA ALA A 82 -1.57 3.36 27.61
C ALA A 82 -1.89 2.01 28.26
N MET A 83 -1.01 1.50 29.12
CA MET A 83 -1.26 0.27 29.89
C MET A 83 -2.45 0.40 30.84
N ALA A 84 -2.68 1.57 31.44
CA ALA A 84 -3.79 1.77 32.37
C ALA A 84 -5.18 1.50 31.75
N GLN A 85 -5.28 1.49 30.42
CA GLN A 85 -6.51 1.13 29.70
C GLN A 85 -6.78 -0.39 29.70
N THR A 86 -5.76 -1.21 29.89
CA THR A 86 -5.84 -2.67 29.78
C THR A 86 -5.51 -3.40 31.09
N LEU A 87 -4.81 -2.73 32.02
CA LEU A 87 -4.44 -3.27 33.32
C LEU A 87 -4.78 -2.29 34.42
N ASP A 88 -5.72 -2.66 35.28
CA ASP A 88 -6.07 -1.90 36.48
C ASP A 88 -5.00 -2.09 37.56
N TRP A 89 -3.91 -1.34 37.43
CA TRP A 89 -2.75 -1.39 38.32
C TRP A 89 -3.11 -1.25 39.80
N GLN A 90 -4.04 -0.34 40.10
CA GLN A 90 -4.41 0.00 41.47
C GLN A 90 -5.15 -1.14 42.17
N ASN A 91 -5.89 -1.96 41.43
CA ASN A 91 -6.59 -3.11 42.00
C ASN A 91 -5.82 -4.45 41.87
N LEU A 92 -4.60 -4.43 41.33
CA LEU A 92 -3.75 -5.63 41.34
C LEU A 92 -3.32 -6.00 42.75
N VAL A 93 -3.41 -7.30 43.05
CA VAL A 93 -2.81 -7.87 44.26
C VAL A 93 -1.29 -7.63 44.27
N PRO A 94 -0.65 -7.44 45.43
CA PRO A 94 0.77 -7.08 45.52
C PRO A 94 1.69 -7.99 44.69
N ALA A 95 1.48 -9.31 44.76
CA ALA A 95 2.26 -10.28 43.99
C ALA A 95 2.23 -10.02 42.46
N LYS A 96 1.08 -9.63 41.91
CA LYS A 96 0.95 -9.32 40.47
C LYS A 96 1.66 -8.02 40.11
N ARG A 97 1.60 -7.00 40.97
CA ARG A 97 2.36 -5.75 40.76
C ARG A 97 3.85 -6.03 40.69
N THR A 98 4.35 -6.84 41.63
CA THR A 98 5.75 -7.26 41.66
C THR A 98 6.13 -8.04 40.39
N MET A 99 5.29 -8.95 39.91
CA MET A 99 5.53 -9.69 38.66
C MET A 99 5.62 -8.78 37.43
N VAL A 100 4.77 -7.75 37.33
CA VAL A 100 4.85 -6.77 36.23
C VAL A 100 6.20 -6.08 36.23
N ILE A 101 6.66 -5.57 37.38
CA ILE A 101 7.97 -4.91 37.48
C ILE A 101 9.11 -5.89 37.17
N TYR A 102 9.07 -7.12 37.67
CA TYR A 102 10.08 -8.13 37.33
C TYR A 102 10.10 -8.49 35.83
N GLY A 103 8.98 -8.37 35.13
CA GLY A 103 8.90 -8.51 33.67
C GLY A 103 9.73 -7.49 32.88
N HIS A 104 10.30 -6.50 33.55
CA HIS A 104 11.16 -5.45 33.00
C HIS A 104 12.63 -5.57 33.44
N ILE A 105 12.97 -6.57 34.25
CA ILE A 105 14.31 -6.71 34.83
C ILE A 105 15.00 -7.94 34.26
N LEU A 106 16.16 -7.72 33.65
CA LEU A 106 17.10 -8.75 33.27
C LEU A 106 18.28 -8.73 34.24
N LYS A 107 18.61 -9.90 34.79
CA LYS A 107 19.80 -10.10 35.63
C LYS A 107 20.92 -10.67 34.77
N ASP A 108 22.09 -10.05 34.83
CA ASP A 108 23.29 -10.51 34.12
C ASP A 108 24.56 -10.28 34.98
N SER A 109 25.66 -10.84 34.52
CA SER A 109 27.03 -10.60 34.98
C SER A 109 27.56 -9.21 34.61
N LYS A 110 26.95 -8.52 33.63
CA LYS A 110 27.38 -7.20 33.16
C LYS A 110 26.20 -6.28 32.80
N ARG A 111 26.51 -4.98 32.64
CA ARG A 111 25.60 -4.02 32.01
C ARG A 111 25.48 -4.39 30.53
N LEU A 112 24.25 -4.65 30.05
CA LEU A 112 24.04 -4.93 28.63
C LEU A 112 23.61 -3.65 27.93
N THR A 113 24.35 -3.25 26.89
CA THR A 113 23.88 -2.25 25.94
C THR A 113 22.75 -2.81 25.08
N ALA A 114 21.99 -1.94 24.41
CA ALA A 114 20.93 -2.36 23.50
C ALA A 114 21.48 -3.22 22.34
N SER A 115 22.69 -2.92 21.86
CA SER A 115 23.38 -3.73 20.86
C SER A 115 23.80 -5.11 21.35
N GLU A 116 24.12 -5.25 22.64
CA GLU A 116 24.47 -6.54 23.25
C GLU A 116 23.22 -7.33 23.62
N TRP A 117 22.14 -6.68 24.06
CA TRP A 117 20.85 -7.31 24.34
C TRP A 117 20.32 -8.10 23.14
N VAL A 118 20.36 -7.52 21.95
CA VAL A 118 19.90 -8.22 20.73
C VAL A 118 20.84 -9.34 20.28
N GLN A 119 21.99 -9.49 20.93
CA GLN A 119 22.95 -10.58 20.74
C GLN A 119 22.96 -11.57 21.91
N SER A 120 22.27 -11.28 23.02
CA SER A 120 22.24 -12.12 24.21
C SER A 120 21.21 -13.26 24.09
N GLY A 121 21.32 -14.23 24.98
CA GLY A 121 20.37 -15.35 25.05
C GLY A 121 20.48 -16.36 23.91
N THR A 122 19.46 -17.19 23.77
CA THR A 122 19.42 -18.31 22.81
C THR A 122 18.91 -17.84 21.45
N SER A 123 19.58 -18.23 20.35
CA SER A 123 19.11 -17.94 18.99
C SER A 123 17.86 -18.76 18.66
N LEU A 124 16.87 -18.13 18.01
CA LEU A 124 15.59 -18.77 17.67
C LEU A 124 15.51 -19.32 16.24
N ASN A 125 16.45 -18.94 15.36
CA ASN A 125 16.47 -19.33 13.94
C ASN A 125 15.13 -19.09 13.22
N LEU A 126 14.50 -17.94 13.49
CA LEU A 126 13.27 -17.52 12.81
C LEU A 126 13.56 -17.05 11.39
N ILE A 127 12.53 -17.04 10.54
CA ILE A 127 12.59 -16.38 9.23
C ILE A 127 12.80 -14.88 9.47
N ASP A 128 13.84 -14.31 8.84
CA ASP A 128 14.12 -12.88 8.93
C ASP A 128 13.19 -12.09 8.01
N ASN A 129 12.23 -11.39 8.62
CA ASN A 129 11.26 -10.54 7.94
C ASN A 129 11.68 -9.06 7.93
N GLY A 130 12.98 -8.77 8.06
CA GLY A 130 13.53 -7.40 8.18
C GLY A 130 13.75 -6.94 9.62
N PHE A 131 13.51 -7.81 10.60
CA PHE A 131 13.66 -7.54 12.04
C PHE A 131 14.63 -8.53 12.73
N GLY A 132 15.35 -9.33 11.95
CA GLY A 132 16.29 -10.35 12.41
C GLY A 132 15.61 -11.68 12.73
N SER A 133 16.43 -12.73 12.89
CA SER A 133 15.99 -14.10 13.19
C SER A 133 15.63 -14.35 14.65
N GLY A 134 15.57 -13.30 15.47
CA GLY A 134 15.16 -13.32 16.86
C GLY A 134 16.11 -14.03 17.83
N ARG A 135 16.16 -13.53 19.06
CA ARG A 135 16.79 -14.23 20.19
C ARG A 135 15.85 -14.28 21.37
N GLN A 136 15.95 -15.33 22.16
CA GLN A 136 15.17 -15.54 23.37
C GLN A 136 16.03 -15.31 24.61
N ASN A 137 15.50 -14.51 25.52
CA ASN A 137 16.05 -14.33 26.86
C ASN A 137 14.96 -14.61 27.90
N THR A 138 15.38 -15.05 29.07
CA THR A 138 14.47 -15.25 30.22
C THR A 138 14.74 -14.15 31.23
N LEU A 139 13.79 -13.22 31.36
CA LEU A 139 13.83 -12.18 32.38
C LEU A 139 13.49 -12.78 33.75
N ALA A 140 13.60 -11.97 34.81
CA ALA A 140 13.24 -12.41 36.15
C ALA A 140 11.82 -13.02 36.19
N TYR A 141 11.66 -14.08 37.00
CA TYR A 141 10.42 -14.87 37.13
C TYR A 141 9.97 -15.59 35.85
N LEU A 142 10.92 -16.14 35.08
CA LEU A 142 10.64 -16.99 33.92
C LEU A 142 9.85 -16.29 32.80
N ASN A 143 10.00 -14.97 32.69
CA ASN A 143 9.37 -14.19 31.64
C ASN A 143 10.21 -14.28 30.37
N THR A 144 9.82 -15.18 29.47
CA THR A 144 10.45 -15.30 28.15
C THR A 144 10.23 -14.00 27.35
N ARG A 145 11.30 -13.40 26.83
CA ARG A 145 11.23 -12.23 25.97
C ARG A 145 12.06 -12.46 24.72
N TYR A 146 11.64 -11.79 23.66
CA TYR A 146 12.22 -11.89 22.34
C TYR A 146 12.91 -10.60 21.97
N ALA A 147 14.18 -10.69 21.64
CA ALA A 147 14.99 -9.56 21.19
C ALA A 147 15.01 -9.54 19.66
N PHE A 148 14.77 -8.36 19.08
CA PHE A 148 14.79 -8.11 17.64
C PHE A 148 15.50 -6.80 17.31
N GLN A 149 15.97 -6.67 16.08
CA GLN A 149 16.63 -5.46 15.59
C GLN A 149 16.30 -5.22 14.11
N THR A 150 16.08 -3.96 13.76
CA THR A 150 16.01 -3.51 12.36
C THR A 150 16.84 -2.25 12.14
N LYS A 151 16.86 -1.71 10.91
CA LYS A 151 17.53 -0.46 10.56
C LYS A 151 16.56 0.49 9.85
N VAL A 152 16.54 1.74 10.29
CA VAL A 152 15.81 2.84 9.63
C VAL A 152 16.82 3.92 9.30
N ALA A 153 16.95 4.30 8.02
CA ALA A 153 17.95 5.27 7.57
C ALA A 153 19.37 4.94 8.08
N ASN A 154 19.75 3.67 8.00
CA ASN A 154 21.01 3.10 8.53
C ASN A 154 21.21 3.17 10.06
N GLN A 155 20.23 3.66 10.82
CA GLN A 155 20.27 3.67 12.28
C GLN A 155 19.59 2.43 12.86
N PRO A 156 20.21 1.72 13.82
CA PRO A 156 19.62 0.55 14.43
C PRO A 156 18.38 0.92 15.26
N LYS A 157 17.36 0.07 15.18
CA LYS A 157 16.19 0.09 16.07
C LYS A 157 16.14 -1.23 16.81
N TYR A 158 16.18 -1.15 18.14
CA TYR A 158 16.17 -2.31 19.03
C TYR A 158 14.77 -2.53 19.58
N LEU A 159 14.40 -3.80 19.75
CA LEU A 159 13.05 -4.21 20.10
C LEU A 159 13.11 -5.33 21.16
N ILE A 160 12.16 -5.28 22.09
CA ILE A 160 11.85 -6.34 23.04
C ILE A 160 10.36 -6.67 22.93
N ASN A 161 10.05 -7.85 22.40
CA ASN A 161 8.71 -8.19 21.90
C ASN A 161 8.17 -7.09 20.97
N ARG A 162 7.03 -6.49 21.34
CA ARG A 162 6.41 -5.35 20.66
C ARG A 162 7.04 -3.99 21.01
N ALA A 163 7.80 -3.89 22.10
CA ALA A 163 8.31 -2.62 22.61
C ALA A 163 9.56 -2.18 21.85
N GLY A 164 9.57 -0.95 21.36
CA GLY A 164 10.73 -0.28 20.79
C GLY A 164 11.50 0.53 21.83
N PHE A 165 12.82 0.55 21.68
CA PHE A 165 13.69 1.37 22.51
C PHE A 165 13.58 2.83 22.07
N VAL A 166 13.21 3.70 23.02
CA VAL A 166 13.10 5.15 22.85
C VAL A 166 14.42 5.83 23.19
N THR A 167 15.01 5.46 24.32
CA THR A 167 16.32 5.96 24.77
C THR A 167 17.12 4.79 25.35
N PRO A 168 17.98 4.15 24.55
CA PRO A 168 18.83 3.07 25.01
C PRO A 168 20.03 3.58 25.82
N ASP A 169 20.67 2.67 26.55
CA ASP A 169 22.04 2.80 27.05
C ASP A 169 22.27 3.89 28.11
N ILE A 170 21.29 4.11 28.99
CA ILE A 170 21.41 5.02 30.13
C ILE A 170 22.14 4.31 31.27
N GLN A 171 23.40 4.65 31.49
CA GLN A 171 24.23 4.04 32.51
C GLN A 171 23.88 4.51 33.93
N ALA A 172 23.67 3.56 34.84
CA ALA A 172 23.56 3.77 36.28
C ALA A 172 24.76 3.16 37.02
N THR A 173 25.02 3.57 38.26
CA THR A 173 26.14 3.02 39.07
C THR A 173 26.03 1.53 39.27
N ASN A 174 24.80 1.00 39.36
CA ASN A 174 24.51 -0.40 39.64
C ASN A 174 23.70 -1.10 38.53
N GLY A 175 23.70 -0.56 37.30
CA GLY A 175 23.07 -1.25 36.17
C GLY A 175 22.98 -0.43 34.88
N MET A 176 22.07 -0.85 34.01
CA MET A 176 21.73 -0.19 32.75
C MET A 176 20.23 0.04 32.66
N VAL A 177 19.82 1.21 32.16
CA VAL A 177 18.43 1.55 31.86
C VAL A 177 18.24 1.71 30.35
N HIS A 178 17.19 1.08 29.81
CA HIS A 178 16.70 1.32 28.46
C HIS A 178 15.26 1.80 28.52
N VAL A 179 15.00 3.02 28.07
CA VAL A 179 13.62 3.53 27.97
C VAL A 179 12.94 2.89 26.77
N ILE A 180 11.75 2.32 26.96
CA ILE A 180 10.95 1.63 25.93
C ILE A 180 9.53 2.22 25.86
N ASN A 181 8.88 2.08 24.71
CA ASN A 181 7.55 2.68 24.44
C ASN A 181 6.36 1.77 24.77
N HIS A 182 6.56 0.65 25.48
CA HIS A 182 5.48 -0.24 25.92
C HIS A 182 5.81 -0.89 27.26
N VAL A 183 4.79 -1.14 28.08
CA VAL A 183 4.92 -1.96 29.29
C VAL A 183 5.03 -3.43 28.88
N LEU A 184 6.03 -4.13 29.41
CA LEU A 184 6.27 -5.56 29.25
C LEU A 184 5.36 -6.38 30.17
N TYR A 185 4.07 -6.37 29.88
CA TYR A 185 3.06 -7.18 30.56
C TYR A 185 2.35 -8.11 29.58
N THR A 186 2.40 -9.41 29.85
CA THR A 186 1.93 -10.48 28.96
C THR A 186 1.39 -11.63 29.80
N PRO A 187 0.12 -11.57 30.25
CA PRO A 187 -0.43 -12.54 31.20
C PRO A 187 -0.49 -13.95 30.62
N SER A 188 -0.56 -14.09 29.29
CA SER A 188 -0.71 -15.37 28.62
C SER A 188 0.60 -15.99 28.13
N ILE A 189 1.76 -15.40 28.45
CA ILE A 189 3.05 -15.75 27.80
C ILE A 189 3.50 -17.20 27.95
N ASN A 190 2.97 -17.92 28.93
CA ASN A 190 3.25 -19.33 29.17
C ASN A 190 2.06 -20.25 28.86
N VAL A 191 0.95 -19.70 28.36
CA VAL A 191 -0.27 -20.44 28.00
C VAL A 191 -0.06 -21.09 26.63
N PRO A 192 -0.22 -22.42 26.50
CA PRO A 192 -0.17 -23.11 25.20
C PRO A 192 -1.26 -22.62 24.24
N PHE A 193 -1.02 -22.75 22.93
CA PHE A 193 -1.94 -22.27 21.90
C PHE A 193 -3.38 -22.79 22.04
N VAL A 194 -3.56 -24.11 22.21
CA VAL A 194 -4.90 -24.71 22.33
C VAL A 194 -5.62 -24.20 23.59
N ASP A 195 -4.93 -24.14 24.73
CA ASP A 195 -5.48 -23.66 26.00
C ASP A 195 -5.91 -22.19 25.91
N TYR A 196 -5.08 -21.35 25.26
CA TYR A 196 -5.43 -19.96 25.00
C TYR A 196 -6.70 -19.88 24.15
N LEU A 197 -6.76 -20.67 23.07
CA LEU A 197 -7.83 -20.61 22.09
C LEU A 197 -9.19 -21.03 22.68
N VAL A 198 -9.24 -22.12 23.45
CA VAL A 198 -10.50 -22.59 24.08
C VAL A 198 -10.99 -21.69 25.21
N ALA A 199 -10.09 -20.89 25.81
CA ALA A 199 -10.45 -19.92 26.84
C ALA A 199 -11.11 -18.64 26.26
N GLN A 200 -11.03 -18.43 24.94
CA GLN A 200 -11.62 -17.24 24.31
C GLN A 200 -13.10 -17.44 24.00
N ASN A 201 -13.94 -16.54 24.50
CA ASN A 201 -15.39 -16.60 24.28
C ASN A 201 -15.82 -16.31 22.83
N ASP A 202 -15.01 -15.58 22.08
CA ASP A 202 -15.27 -15.09 20.72
C ASP A 202 -14.49 -15.84 19.62
N LEU A 203 -13.83 -16.95 19.96
CA LEU A 203 -13.07 -17.79 19.02
C LEU A 203 -13.51 -19.26 19.03
N LYS A 204 -14.75 -19.57 19.43
CA LYS A 204 -15.20 -20.96 19.61
C LYS A 204 -15.14 -21.77 18.31
N LYS A 205 -15.50 -21.18 17.16
CA LYS A 205 -15.42 -21.84 15.85
C LYS A 205 -13.97 -22.03 15.41
N THR A 206 -13.12 -21.05 15.67
CA THR A 206 -11.68 -21.17 15.40
C THR A 206 -11.06 -22.28 16.25
N ALA A 207 -11.45 -22.40 17.52
CA ALA A 207 -11.08 -23.53 18.37
C ALA A 207 -11.49 -24.88 17.77
N GLU A 208 -12.76 -25.01 17.38
CA GLU A 208 -13.28 -26.22 16.73
C GLU A 208 -12.48 -26.59 15.47
N PHE A 209 -12.17 -25.61 14.61
CA PHE A 209 -11.44 -25.82 13.37
C PHE A 209 -9.99 -26.26 13.61
N TRP A 210 -9.27 -25.61 14.52
CA TRP A 210 -7.91 -26.01 14.87
C TRP A 210 -7.86 -27.39 15.53
N MET A 211 -8.84 -27.74 16.36
CA MET A 211 -8.94 -29.08 16.95
C MET A 211 -9.27 -30.15 15.89
N THR A 212 -10.15 -29.83 14.94
CA THR A 212 -10.50 -30.72 13.83
C THR A 212 -9.30 -31.01 12.95
N VAL A 213 -8.53 -29.98 12.58
CA VAL A 213 -7.30 -30.16 11.78
C VAL A 213 -6.21 -30.88 12.58
N GLY A 214 -5.98 -30.46 13.83
CA GLY A 214 -4.93 -31.03 14.70
C GLY A 214 -5.14 -32.48 15.14
N SER A 215 -6.35 -33.03 14.98
CA SER A 215 -6.60 -34.47 15.14
C SER A 215 -5.90 -35.34 14.08
N ASP A 216 -5.42 -34.75 12.98
CA ASP A 216 -4.50 -35.42 12.07
C ASP A 216 -3.07 -35.33 12.62
N PRO A 217 -2.34 -36.46 12.78
CA PRO A 217 -0.94 -36.46 13.19
C PRO A 217 -0.04 -35.54 12.37
N LYS A 218 -0.39 -35.29 11.10
CA LYS A 218 0.33 -34.33 10.23
C LYS A 218 0.29 -32.90 10.77
N PHE A 219 -0.80 -32.49 11.41
CA PHE A 219 -1.00 -31.12 11.86
C PHE A 219 -0.90 -30.95 13.39
N THR A 220 -0.89 -32.04 14.16
CA THR A 220 -0.68 -32.02 15.61
C THR A 220 0.50 -31.16 16.06
N PRO A 221 1.69 -31.16 15.39
CA PRO A 221 2.82 -30.31 15.78
C PRO A 221 2.49 -28.82 15.89
N PHE A 222 1.58 -28.31 15.05
CA PHE A 222 1.20 -26.90 15.01
C PHE A 222 0.31 -26.49 16.20
N ASN A 223 -0.48 -27.43 16.73
CA ASN A 223 -1.29 -27.22 17.93
C ASN A 223 -0.45 -27.35 19.20
N ASP A 224 0.42 -28.36 19.23
CA ASP A 224 1.31 -28.66 20.37
C ASP A 224 2.51 -27.70 20.45
N GLN A 225 2.72 -26.90 19.40
CA GLN A 225 3.85 -25.98 19.23
C GLN A 225 5.19 -26.71 19.36
N ARG A 226 5.24 -27.95 18.87
CA ARG A 226 6.40 -28.85 19.04
C ARG A 226 6.51 -29.85 17.88
N TYR A 227 7.74 -30.10 17.43
CA TYR A 227 8.06 -31.10 16.42
C TYR A 227 9.26 -31.95 16.87
N GLY A 228 8.99 -33.17 17.34
CA GLY A 228 9.98 -33.97 18.07
C GLY A 228 10.42 -33.23 19.32
N ASP A 229 11.72 -32.99 19.49
CA ASP A 229 12.27 -32.21 20.61
C ASP A 229 12.37 -30.72 20.35
N LYS A 230 11.97 -30.26 19.16
CA LYS A 230 12.06 -28.84 18.79
C LYS A 230 10.80 -28.09 19.17
N ALA A 231 10.99 -26.95 19.81
CA ALA A 231 9.97 -25.91 19.93
C ALA A 231 9.62 -25.33 18.57
N LEU A 232 8.32 -25.12 18.30
CA LEU A 232 7.87 -24.38 17.12
C LEU A 232 7.42 -22.98 17.53
N TYR A 233 8.00 -21.98 16.88
CA TYR A 233 7.63 -20.59 17.08
C TYR A 233 6.73 -20.13 15.94
N ALA A 234 5.70 -19.34 16.23
CA ALA A 234 4.76 -18.93 15.21
C ALA A 234 4.00 -17.64 15.52
N THR A 235 3.31 -17.15 14.50
CA THR A 235 2.25 -16.15 14.65
C THR A 235 0.96 -16.74 14.09
N TYR A 236 -0.13 -16.69 14.87
CA TYR A 236 -1.45 -17.18 14.46
C TYR A 236 -2.42 -16.02 14.26
N PHE A 237 -3.17 -16.06 13.16
CA PHE A 237 -4.29 -15.15 12.91
C PHE A 237 -5.62 -15.86 13.15
N LEU A 238 -6.28 -15.51 14.23
CA LEU A 238 -7.47 -16.18 14.73
C LEU A 238 -8.71 -15.47 14.20
N VAL A 239 -9.46 -16.15 13.33
CA VAL A 239 -10.70 -15.60 12.78
C VAL A 239 -11.73 -15.53 13.91
N THR A 240 -12.35 -14.37 14.10
CA THR A 240 -13.39 -14.19 15.13
C THR A 240 -14.67 -14.96 14.78
N ASP A 241 -15.44 -15.36 15.80
CA ASP A 241 -16.75 -15.99 15.57
C ASP A 241 -17.68 -15.07 14.75
N ASP A 242 -17.61 -13.75 14.95
CA ASP A 242 -18.33 -12.75 14.14
C ASP A 242 -17.90 -12.77 12.67
N ALA A 243 -16.61 -12.97 12.39
CA ALA A 243 -16.11 -13.10 11.03
C ALA A 243 -16.59 -14.40 10.38
N TRP A 244 -16.55 -15.51 11.12
CA TRP A 244 -17.11 -16.78 10.66
C TRP A 244 -18.62 -16.68 10.42
N ASN A 245 -19.36 -15.96 11.26
CA ASN A 245 -20.81 -15.75 11.12
C ASN A 245 -21.21 -15.00 9.84
N LYS A 246 -20.27 -14.30 9.19
CA LYS A 246 -20.51 -13.61 7.90
C LYS A 246 -20.43 -14.54 6.69
N ILE A 247 -19.87 -15.73 6.85
CA ILE A 247 -19.79 -16.72 5.77
C ILE A 247 -21.16 -17.43 5.66
N PRO A 248 -21.68 -17.71 4.46
CA PRO A 248 -22.92 -18.47 4.30
C PRO A 248 -22.82 -19.87 4.94
N GLN A 249 -23.91 -20.30 5.59
CA GLN A 249 -23.91 -21.49 6.45
C GLN A 249 -23.55 -22.79 5.70
N ASP A 250 -23.93 -22.92 4.44
CA ASP A 250 -23.55 -24.04 3.56
C ASP A 250 -22.04 -24.08 3.31
N LYS A 251 -21.39 -22.93 3.15
CA LYS A 251 -19.94 -22.80 2.96
C LYS A 251 -19.18 -23.05 4.26
N LEU A 252 -19.70 -22.65 5.42
CA LEU A 252 -19.16 -23.09 6.71
C LEU A 252 -19.24 -24.61 6.87
N LYS A 253 -20.38 -25.21 6.52
CA LYS A 253 -20.55 -26.66 6.58
C LYS A 253 -19.57 -27.38 5.65
N MET A 254 -19.29 -26.81 4.49
CA MET A 254 -18.25 -27.30 3.58
C MET A 254 -16.86 -27.30 4.26
N LEU A 255 -16.50 -26.25 4.99
CA LEU A 255 -15.25 -26.23 5.77
C LEU A 255 -15.23 -27.27 6.89
N GLN A 256 -16.34 -27.39 7.64
CA GLN A 256 -16.45 -28.36 8.74
C GLN A 256 -16.33 -29.81 8.28
N THR A 257 -16.78 -30.12 7.06
CA THR A 257 -16.82 -31.50 6.54
C THR A 257 -15.63 -31.84 5.65
N ASN A 258 -14.91 -30.84 5.12
CA ASN A 258 -13.74 -31.04 4.27
C ASN A 258 -12.45 -30.63 5.01
N LYS A 259 -11.83 -31.60 5.70
CA LYS A 259 -10.61 -31.40 6.48
C LYS A 259 -9.42 -30.91 5.64
N THR A 260 -9.31 -31.35 4.38
CA THR A 260 -8.24 -30.89 3.46
C THR A 260 -8.40 -29.41 3.15
N LEU A 261 -9.62 -28.98 2.80
CA LEU A 261 -9.92 -27.57 2.55
C LEU A 261 -9.74 -26.74 3.82
N LEU A 262 -10.18 -27.25 4.98
CA LEU A 262 -9.99 -26.58 6.25
C LEU A 262 -8.50 -26.37 6.58
N ALA A 263 -7.66 -27.39 6.36
CA ALA A 263 -6.22 -27.27 6.53
C ALA A 263 -5.59 -26.28 5.54
N GLN A 264 -6.05 -26.25 4.27
CA GLN A 264 -5.60 -25.25 3.30
C GLN A 264 -5.96 -23.84 3.74
N VAL A 265 -7.18 -23.63 4.24
CA VAL A 265 -7.60 -22.36 4.83
C VAL A 265 -6.67 -22.03 5.98
N LEU A 266 -6.65 -22.81 7.07
CA LEU A 266 -5.85 -22.55 8.29
C LEU A 266 -4.35 -22.33 8.02
N SER A 267 -3.80 -22.91 6.96
CA SER A 267 -2.42 -22.67 6.54
C SER A 267 -2.15 -21.19 6.20
N CYS A 268 -3.16 -20.45 5.72
CA CYS A 268 -3.07 -19.01 5.44
C CYS A 268 -3.10 -18.15 6.72
N GLN A 269 -3.55 -18.70 7.85
CA GLN A 269 -3.62 -18.05 9.16
C GLN A 269 -2.42 -18.37 10.06
N TYR A 270 -1.49 -19.22 9.61
CA TYR A 270 -0.36 -19.68 10.41
C TYR A 270 0.96 -19.30 9.78
N LEU A 271 1.77 -18.54 10.53
CA LEU A 271 3.12 -18.14 10.13
C LEU A 271 4.17 -18.97 10.89
N PRO A 272 4.67 -20.08 10.32
CA PRO A 272 5.71 -20.89 10.96
C PRO A 272 7.02 -20.12 11.08
N ASN A 273 7.76 -20.38 12.16
CA ASN A 273 9.09 -19.84 12.43
C ASN A 273 9.14 -18.31 12.36
N GLN A 274 8.06 -17.63 12.75
CA GLN A 274 7.93 -16.18 12.69
C GLN A 274 7.17 -15.65 13.91
N ILE A 275 7.80 -14.77 14.67
CA ILE A 275 7.18 -13.99 15.74
C ILE A 275 7.07 -12.55 15.24
N VAL A 276 5.86 -12.08 15.00
CA VAL A 276 5.63 -10.78 14.33
C VAL A 276 4.71 -9.91 15.18
N TYR A 277 5.11 -8.65 15.36
CA TYR A 277 4.29 -7.69 16.11
C TYR A 277 3.66 -6.64 15.21
N LYS A 278 2.35 -6.40 15.36
CA LYS A 278 1.66 -5.37 14.56
C LYS A 278 2.30 -3.99 14.69
N HIS A 279 2.88 -3.69 15.86
CA HIS A 279 3.53 -2.40 16.16
C HIS A 279 4.75 -2.12 15.29
N TRP A 280 5.42 -3.17 14.78
CA TRP A 280 6.54 -3.07 13.86
C TRP A 280 6.15 -2.38 12.54
N THR A 281 4.87 -2.40 12.19
CA THR A 281 4.36 -1.67 11.02
C THR A 281 4.43 -0.15 11.15
N SER A 282 4.67 0.37 12.37
CA SER A 282 5.02 1.78 12.59
C SER A 282 6.43 2.13 12.11
N ILE A 283 7.32 1.12 12.04
CA ILE A 283 8.70 1.25 11.62
C ILE A 283 8.81 0.93 10.13
N GLN A 284 8.21 -0.18 9.70
CA GLN A 284 8.16 -0.61 8.32
C GLN A 284 6.70 -0.90 7.92
N PRO A 285 6.02 -0.01 7.19
CA PRO A 285 4.59 -0.11 6.91
C PRO A 285 4.14 -1.39 6.19
N GLU A 286 5.07 -2.06 5.50
CA GLU A 286 4.84 -3.31 4.77
C GLU A 286 5.90 -4.35 5.17
N ILE A 287 5.48 -5.44 5.79
CA ILE A 287 6.36 -6.52 6.25
C ILE A 287 6.01 -7.79 5.48
N LEU A 288 6.97 -8.30 4.69
CA LEU A 288 6.85 -9.57 3.98
C LEU A 288 6.91 -10.72 4.98
N LEU A 289 5.93 -11.61 4.91
CA LEU A 289 5.74 -12.76 5.78
C LEU A 289 5.53 -14.02 4.96
N TYR A 290 5.50 -15.17 5.63
CA TYR A 290 5.29 -16.46 4.96
C TYR A 290 4.30 -17.33 5.73
N SER A 291 3.18 -17.70 5.12
CA SER A 291 2.15 -18.54 5.73
C SER A 291 2.18 -19.95 5.15
N GLY A 292 1.86 -20.96 5.96
CA GLY A 292 1.67 -22.31 5.47
C GLY A 292 2.00 -23.40 6.49
N PHE A 293 1.63 -24.64 6.17
CA PHE A 293 2.04 -25.84 6.93
C PHE A 293 3.22 -26.52 6.22
N PRO A 294 4.48 -26.23 6.60
CA PRO A 294 5.65 -26.85 5.98
C PRO A 294 5.71 -28.34 6.35
N THR A 295 6.32 -29.14 5.47
CA THR A 295 6.53 -30.57 5.74
C THR A 295 7.51 -30.81 6.88
N ASN A 296 8.51 -29.93 7.03
CA ASN A 296 9.43 -29.90 8.16
C ASN A 296 9.30 -28.56 8.91
N PRO A 297 8.46 -28.47 9.95
CA PRO A 297 8.24 -27.20 10.66
C PRO A 297 9.40 -26.79 11.57
N GLY A 298 10.35 -27.69 11.85
CA GLY A 298 11.51 -27.41 12.71
C GLY A 298 12.66 -26.66 12.02
N THR A 299 12.45 -26.11 10.83
CA THR A 299 13.43 -25.31 10.06
C THR A 299 12.75 -24.14 9.35
N PRO A 300 13.39 -22.95 9.28
CA PRO A 300 12.88 -21.78 8.56
C PRO A 300 13.08 -21.96 7.05
N ASP A 301 12.19 -22.71 6.38
CA ASP A 301 12.20 -22.88 4.92
C ASP A 301 11.02 -22.12 4.29
N THR A 302 11.33 -21.08 3.52
CA THR A 302 10.32 -20.25 2.83
C THR A 302 9.85 -20.83 1.50
N VAL A 303 10.58 -21.80 0.93
CA VAL A 303 10.26 -22.37 -0.39
C VAL A 303 8.92 -23.11 -0.37
N GLN A 304 8.59 -23.74 0.75
CA GLN A 304 7.33 -24.47 0.95
C GLN A 304 6.17 -23.58 1.43
N LEU A 305 6.41 -22.28 1.62
CA LEU A 305 5.45 -21.36 2.20
C LEU A 305 4.90 -20.39 1.16
N GLN A 306 3.73 -19.84 1.44
CA GLN A 306 3.08 -18.83 0.63
C GLN A 306 3.45 -17.44 1.13
N PRO A 307 3.84 -16.50 0.26
CA PRO A 307 4.05 -15.12 0.66
C PRO A 307 2.76 -14.52 1.23
N ALA A 308 2.93 -13.83 2.36
CA ALA A 308 1.91 -13.05 3.04
C ALA A 308 2.47 -11.64 3.30
N MET A 309 1.60 -10.68 3.62
CA MET A 309 2.03 -9.29 3.85
C MET A 309 1.25 -8.68 5.00
N LEU A 310 1.96 -8.18 6.01
CA LEU A 310 1.35 -7.34 7.04
C LEU A 310 1.54 -5.87 6.65
N THR A 311 0.43 -5.14 6.57
CA THR A 311 0.40 -3.77 6.07
C THR A 311 -0.25 -2.83 7.07
N ARG A 312 0.21 -1.58 7.13
CA ARG A 312 -0.46 -0.50 7.87
C ARG A 312 -0.93 0.60 6.93
N SER A 313 -2.23 0.88 6.98
CA SER A 313 -2.82 1.99 6.22
C SER A 313 -2.46 3.35 6.85
N PRO A 314 -2.60 4.47 6.10
CA PRO A 314 -2.42 5.82 6.65
C PRO A 314 -3.32 6.14 7.84
N THR A 315 -4.49 5.48 7.93
CA THR A 315 -5.43 5.62 9.06
C THR A 315 -5.00 4.84 10.31
N GLY A 316 -3.91 4.08 10.24
CA GLY A 316 -3.39 3.27 11.33
C GLY A 316 -3.91 1.84 11.39
N GLN A 317 -4.96 1.49 10.63
CA GLN A 317 -5.47 0.12 10.54
C GLN A 317 -4.41 -0.83 9.98
N VAL A 318 -4.19 -1.95 10.69
CA VAL A 318 -3.26 -3.01 10.27
C VAL A 318 -4.03 -4.17 9.65
N SER A 319 -3.52 -4.71 8.55
CA SER A 319 -4.14 -5.80 7.80
C SER A 319 -3.11 -6.85 7.40
N ILE A 320 -3.53 -8.11 7.38
CA ILE A 320 -2.76 -9.23 6.87
C ILE A 320 -3.34 -9.67 5.53
N THR A 321 -2.48 -9.84 4.53
CA THR A 321 -2.83 -10.44 3.24
C THR A 321 -2.20 -11.82 3.14
N SER A 322 -3.00 -12.87 2.92
CA SER A 322 -2.53 -14.24 2.64
C SER A 322 -3.57 -15.02 1.86
N GLY A 323 -3.14 -15.97 1.02
CA GLY A 323 -4.02 -16.75 0.16
C GLY A 323 -4.85 -15.90 -0.81
N GLY A 324 -4.39 -14.69 -1.10
CA GLY A 324 -5.09 -13.69 -1.92
C GLY A 324 -6.28 -12.99 -1.24
N PHE A 325 -6.45 -13.16 0.07
CA PHE A 325 -7.40 -12.41 0.89
C PHE A 325 -6.70 -11.39 1.76
N ILE A 326 -7.45 -10.36 2.15
CA ILE A 326 -7.05 -9.40 3.18
C ILE A 326 -7.98 -9.56 4.39
N ALA A 327 -7.40 -9.51 5.58
CA ALA A 327 -8.15 -9.43 6.83
C ALA A 327 -7.56 -8.33 7.70
N HIS A 328 -8.42 -7.61 8.41
CA HIS A 328 -8.01 -6.57 9.35
C HIS A 328 -7.81 -7.17 10.74
N LEU A 329 -6.73 -6.77 11.40
CA LEU A 329 -6.52 -7.10 12.81
C LEU A 329 -7.50 -6.27 13.65
N VAL A 330 -8.20 -6.93 14.58
CA VAL A 330 -9.23 -6.30 15.43
C VAL A 330 -8.81 -6.18 16.91
N ASP A 331 -7.61 -6.61 17.25
CA ASP A 331 -7.05 -6.54 18.59
C ASP A 331 -5.61 -6.01 18.62
N ASN A 332 -5.01 -5.97 19.81
CA ASN A 332 -3.62 -5.59 20.02
C ASN A 332 -2.62 -6.75 19.92
N GLY A 333 -3.13 -7.97 19.71
CA GLY A 333 -2.40 -9.22 19.80
C GLY A 333 -1.94 -9.57 21.21
N GLU A 334 -1.78 -10.87 21.47
CA GLU A 334 -1.35 -11.42 22.75
C GLU A 334 -0.11 -12.29 22.54
N ASP A 335 0.84 -12.18 23.49
CA ASP A 335 2.01 -13.05 23.51
C ASP A 335 1.62 -14.30 24.31
N ILE A 336 1.69 -15.46 23.67
CA ILE A 336 1.44 -16.76 24.28
C ILE A 336 2.73 -17.58 24.29
N LYS A 337 2.67 -18.81 24.81
CA LYS A 337 3.83 -19.71 24.78
C LYS A 337 4.33 -19.85 23.34
N GLN A 338 5.58 -19.45 23.08
CA GLN A 338 6.26 -19.62 21.79
C GLN A 338 5.56 -18.96 20.59
N ALA A 339 4.56 -18.11 20.79
CA ALA A 339 3.82 -17.53 19.68
C ALA A 339 3.19 -16.18 20.00
N VAL A 340 2.79 -15.49 18.94
CA VAL A 340 1.93 -14.31 19.01
C VAL A 340 0.62 -14.63 18.31
N VAL A 341 -0.49 -14.19 18.88
CA VAL A 341 -1.82 -14.40 18.29
C VAL A 341 -2.50 -13.06 18.03
N TYR A 342 -3.21 -12.95 16.92
CA TYR A 342 -4.02 -11.79 16.55
C TYR A 342 -5.41 -12.22 16.13
N LYS A 343 -6.43 -11.51 16.59
CA LYS A 343 -7.80 -11.69 16.08
C LYS A 343 -7.97 -10.96 14.74
N ILE A 344 -8.62 -11.62 13.79
CA ILE A 344 -8.91 -11.06 12.46
C ILE A 344 -10.40 -11.11 12.11
N ASN A 345 -10.83 -10.17 11.26
CA ASN A 345 -12.25 -9.99 10.92
C ASN A 345 -12.73 -10.72 9.64
N ALA A 346 -11.87 -11.52 9.00
CA ALA A 346 -12.20 -12.31 7.82
C ALA A 346 -11.31 -13.55 7.74
N ALA A 347 -11.80 -14.65 7.18
CA ALA A 347 -10.99 -15.84 6.93
C ALA A 347 -10.06 -15.64 5.73
N LEU A 348 -8.75 -15.84 5.92
CA LEU A 348 -7.76 -15.85 4.86
C LEU A 348 -7.82 -17.15 4.06
N GLY A 349 -7.53 -17.08 2.77
CA GLY A 349 -7.42 -18.25 1.88
C GLY A 349 -8.72 -18.99 1.56
N PHE A 350 -9.88 -18.56 2.09
CA PHE A 350 -11.15 -19.24 1.86
C PHE A 350 -11.92 -18.64 0.67
N VAL A 351 -11.51 -18.98 -0.56
CA VAL A 351 -12.29 -18.64 -1.77
C VAL A 351 -13.46 -19.61 -1.91
N TYR A 352 -14.67 -19.14 -1.64
CA TYR A 352 -15.89 -19.96 -1.72
C TYR A 352 -16.99 -19.38 -2.60
N GLU A 353 -16.91 -18.08 -2.92
CA GLU A 353 -17.82 -17.43 -3.86
C GLU A 353 -17.38 -17.80 -5.28
N THR A 354 -18.35 -18.20 -6.09
CA THR A 354 -18.25 -18.23 -7.54
C THR A 354 -18.28 -16.81 -8.09
N ARG A 355 -17.89 -16.63 -9.34
CA ARG A 355 -17.94 -15.35 -10.01
C ARG A 355 -19.37 -14.83 -10.13
N ASP A 356 -20.38 -15.69 -10.30
CA ASP A 356 -21.79 -15.30 -10.21
C ASP A 356 -22.12 -14.67 -8.85
N GLU A 357 -21.74 -15.32 -7.75
CA GLU A 357 -21.98 -14.83 -6.39
C GLU A 357 -21.26 -13.48 -6.15
N VAL A 358 -19.99 -13.34 -6.58
CA VAL A 358 -19.26 -12.08 -6.45
C VAL A 358 -19.88 -10.96 -7.30
N VAL A 359 -20.22 -11.24 -8.57
CA VAL A 359 -20.84 -10.24 -9.46
C VAL A 359 -22.22 -9.82 -8.92
N ARG A 360 -23.01 -10.76 -8.41
CA ARG A 360 -24.30 -10.48 -7.76
C ARG A 360 -24.18 -9.52 -6.59
N ARG A 361 -23.14 -9.67 -5.78
CA ARG A 361 -22.87 -8.81 -4.62
C ARG A 361 -22.34 -7.44 -5.02
N LEU A 362 -21.50 -7.37 -6.05
CA LEU A 362 -20.78 -6.14 -6.41
C LEU A 362 -21.47 -5.28 -7.48
N SER A 363 -22.14 -5.89 -8.45
CA SER A 363 -22.83 -5.18 -9.54
C SER A 363 -24.04 -5.99 -10.03
N PRO A 364 -25.19 -5.91 -9.34
CA PRO A 364 -26.43 -6.57 -9.77
C PRO A 364 -26.87 -6.16 -11.19
N GLY A 365 -26.58 -4.92 -11.61
CA GLY A 365 -26.87 -4.45 -12.96
C GLY A 365 -26.03 -5.18 -14.02
N PHE A 366 -24.73 -5.40 -13.76
CA PHE A 366 -23.89 -6.18 -14.67
C PHE A 366 -24.28 -7.66 -14.68
N LEU A 367 -24.71 -8.21 -13.53
CA LEU A 367 -25.25 -9.56 -13.46
C LEU A 367 -26.43 -9.75 -14.42
N GLN A 368 -27.42 -8.87 -14.35
CA GLN A 368 -28.60 -8.92 -15.22
C GLN A 368 -28.23 -8.81 -16.70
N LEU A 369 -27.34 -7.88 -17.05
CA LEU A 369 -26.82 -7.74 -18.41
C LEU A 369 -26.17 -9.04 -18.89
N CYS A 370 -25.26 -9.62 -18.10
CA CYS A 370 -24.56 -10.83 -18.50
C CYS A 370 -25.48 -12.04 -18.60
N GLN A 371 -26.48 -12.17 -17.73
CA GLN A 371 -27.49 -13.23 -17.83
C GLN A 371 -28.35 -13.09 -19.09
N SER A 372 -28.58 -11.87 -19.58
CA SER A 372 -29.33 -11.62 -20.82
C SER A 372 -28.54 -11.93 -22.10
N ILE A 373 -27.21 -12.06 -22.03
CA ILE A 373 -26.32 -12.30 -23.17
C ILE A 373 -25.70 -13.69 -23.03
N SER A 374 -26.08 -14.63 -23.90
CA SER A 374 -25.70 -16.05 -23.77
C SER A 374 -24.20 -16.30 -23.63
N THR A 375 -23.36 -15.55 -24.36
CA THR A 375 -21.90 -15.64 -24.28
C THR A 375 -21.34 -15.07 -22.98
N CYS A 376 -21.91 -14.00 -22.43
CA CYS A 376 -21.48 -13.54 -21.11
C CYS A 376 -21.98 -14.48 -20.01
N ASN A 377 -23.20 -15.00 -20.11
CA ASN A 377 -23.75 -15.92 -19.14
C ASN A 377 -22.91 -17.21 -19.07
N SER A 378 -22.49 -17.76 -20.21
CA SER A 378 -21.62 -18.94 -20.24
C SER A 378 -20.25 -18.66 -19.62
N MET A 379 -19.69 -17.47 -19.86
CA MET A 379 -18.49 -17.02 -19.16
C MET A 379 -18.76 -16.91 -17.66
N LEU A 380 -19.85 -16.28 -17.23
CA LEU A 380 -20.26 -16.02 -15.83
C LEU A 380 -20.25 -17.29 -14.97
N ILE A 381 -20.90 -18.34 -15.46
CA ILE A 381 -21.10 -19.60 -14.73
C ILE A 381 -20.03 -20.66 -15.03
N GLY A 382 -19.20 -20.47 -16.06
CA GLY A 382 -18.17 -21.43 -16.44
C GLY A 382 -17.00 -21.49 -15.45
N GLU A 383 -16.31 -22.63 -15.41
CA GLU A 383 -15.18 -22.89 -14.49
C GLU A 383 -13.86 -22.26 -14.94
N SER A 384 -13.80 -21.73 -16.17
CA SER A 384 -12.59 -21.10 -16.70
C SER A 384 -12.18 -19.90 -15.86
N GLN A 385 -10.88 -19.81 -15.56
CA GLN A 385 -10.30 -18.65 -14.86
C GLN A 385 -10.38 -17.42 -15.77
N LEU A 386 -11.25 -16.46 -15.42
CA LEU A 386 -11.43 -15.20 -16.13
C LEU A 386 -11.21 -14.01 -15.19
N THR A 387 -10.90 -12.86 -15.78
CA THR A 387 -10.87 -11.57 -15.10
C THR A 387 -12.08 -10.76 -15.52
N PHE A 388 -12.93 -10.38 -14.56
CA PHE A 388 -14.07 -9.49 -14.79
C PHE A 388 -13.72 -8.10 -14.27
N PHE A 389 -13.91 -7.11 -15.12
CA PHE A 389 -13.95 -5.71 -14.76
C PHE A 389 -15.42 -5.29 -14.71
N LEU A 390 -15.92 -5.01 -13.52
CA LEU A 390 -17.31 -4.60 -13.28
C LEU A 390 -17.40 -3.08 -13.27
N PRO A 391 -18.16 -2.47 -14.19
CA PRO A 391 -18.45 -1.06 -14.11
C PRO A 391 -19.34 -0.76 -12.90
N ASN A 392 -19.14 0.40 -12.28
CA ASN A 392 -20.04 0.93 -11.26
C ASN A 392 -21.42 1.27 -11.86
N ASP A 393 -22.38 1.65 -11.00
CA ASP A 393 -23.75 1.92 -11.41
C ASP A 393 -23.87 3.06 -12.43
N PHE A 394 -23.05 4.11 -12.30
CA PHE A 394 -23.02 5.23 -13.26
C PHE A 394 -22.58 4.77 -14.66
N ALA A 395 -21.51 3.98 -14.72
CA ALA A 395 -20.97 3.42 -15.95
C ALA A 395 -21.95 2.40 -16.57
N MET A 396 -22.60 1.59 -15.75
CA MET A 396 -23.66 0.67 -16.18
C MET A 396 -24.85 1.41 -16.81
N ALA A 397 -25.26 2.56 -16.26
CA ALA A 397 -26.32 3.36 -16.86
C ALA A 397 -25.97 3.81 -18.30
N LYS A 398 -24.69 4.10 -18.57
CA LYS A 398 -24.21 4.42 -19.92
C LYS A 398 -24.18 3.20 -20.84
N LEU A 399 -23.70 2.05 -20.34
CA LEU A 399 -23.72 0.78 -21.08
C LEU A 399 -25.13 0.39 -21.52
N ASN A 400 -26.10 0.59 -20.63
CA ASN A 400 -27.49 0.20 -20.86
C ASN A 400 -28.18 1.00 -21.98
N THR A 401 -27.67 2.19 -22.33
CA THR A 401 -28.16 2.95 -23.49
C THR A 401 -27.74 2.38 -24.85
N LEU A 402 -26.78 1.44 -24.86
CA LEU A 402 -26.27 0.83 -26.08
C LEU A 402 -27.15 -0.35 -26.53
N ASN A 403 -27.14 -0.63 -27.83
CA ASN A 403 -27.78 -1.83 -28.36
C ASN A 403 -26.94 -3.10 -28.06
N ASP A 404 -27.51 -4.28 -28.29
CA ASP A 404 -26.88 -5.55 -27.92
C ASP A 404 -25.57 -5.82 -28.67
N SER A 405 -25.48 -5.42 -29.94
CA SER A 405 -24.23 -5.54 -30.72
C SER A 405 -23.12 -4.66 -30.16
N GLN A 406 -23.44 -3.46 -29.70
CA GLN A 406 -22.49 -2.56 -29.04
C GLN A 406 -22.08 -3.08 -27.66
N LYS A 407 -23.03 -3.57 -26.87
CA LYS A 407 -22.75 -4.20 -25.55
C LYS A 407 -21.78 -5.38 -25.71
N ALA A 408 -21.97 -6.22 -26.73
CA ALA A 408 -21.10 -7.36 -27.01
C ALA A 408 -19.63 -6.94 -27.28
N ILE A 409 -19.40 -5.77 -27.88
CA ILE A 409 -18.04 -5.24 -28.09
C ILE A 409 -17.39 -4.92 -26.74
N TYR A 410 -18.08 -4.16 -25.89
CA TYR A 410 -17.52 -3.74 -24.59
C TYR A 410 -17.35 -4.91 -23.61
N LEU A 411 -18.19 -5.95 -23.70
CA LEU A 411 -18.01 -7.16 -22.90
C LEU A 411 -16.64 -7.83 -23.12
N LYS A 412 -16.04 -7.73 -24.31
CA LYS A 412 -14.67 -8.24 -24.57
C LYS A 412 -13.59 -7.48 -23.81
N TYR A 413 -13.86 -6.23 -23.43
CA TYR A 413 -12.95 -5.39 -22.64
C TYR A 413 -13.23 -5.50 -21.14
N LEU A 414 -14.44 -5.94 -20.77
CA LEU A 414 -14.84 -6.18 -19.38
C LEU A 414 -14.59 -7.62 -18.92
N VAL A 415 -14.46 -8.58 -19.83
CA VAL A 415 -14.21 -9.99 -19.52
C VAL A 415 -12.99 -10.49 -20.27
N ILE A 416 -11.89 -10.71 -19.53
CA ILE A 416 -10.59 -11.08 -20.10
C ILE A 416 -10.22 -12.53 -19.72
N PRO A 417 -9.68 -13.33 -20.65
CA PRO A 417 -9.13 -14.65 -20.35
C PRO A 417 -8.01 -14.63 -19.31
N GLY A 418 -8.02 -15.62 -18.42
CA GLY A 418 -7.02 -15.78 -17.37
C GLY A 418 -7.27 -14.88 -16.16
N ARG A 419 -6.51 -15.15 -15.09
CA ARG A 419 -6.53 -14.38 -13.85
C ARG A 419 -5.47 -13.28 -13.89
N ILE A 420 -5.91 -12.03 -13.79
CA ILE A 420 -5.05 -10.84 -13.71
C ILE A 420 -5.31 -10.18 -12.36
N GLU A 421 -4.37 -10.31 -11.44
CA GLU A 421 -4.39 -9.61 -10.16
C GLU A 421 -3.94 -8.16 -10.31
N ARG A 422 -4.33 -7.29 -9.37
CA ARG A 422 -3.91 -5.88 -9.33
C ARG A 422 -2.40 -5.71 -9.54
N ARG A 423 -1.57 -6.53 -8.87
CA ARG A 423 -0.10 -6.46 -8.96
C ARG A 423 0.46 -6.76 -10.36
N GLN A 424 -0.33 -7.43 -11.21
CA GLN A 424 0.03 -7.75 -12.58
C GLN A 424 -0.42 -6.67 -13.57
N MET A 425 -1.20 -5.68 -13.13
CA MET A 425 -1.69 -4.57 -13.95
C MET A 425 -0.61 -3.49 -14.09
N THR A 426 0.48 -3.82 -14.80
CA THR A 426 1.62 -2.93 -15.02
C THR A 426 1.55 -2.27 -16.40
N PRO A 427 2.22 -1.11 -16.61
CA PRO A 427 2.27 -0.46 -17.92
C PRO A 427 2.80 -1.34 -19.06
N LEU A 428 3.66 -2.31 -18.73
CA LEU A 428 4.23 -3.25 -19.70
C LEU A 428 3.26 -4.36 -20.13
N ARG A 429 2.12 -4.52 -19.45
CA ARG A 429 1.15 -5.58 -19.74
C ARG A 429 0.04 -5.05 -20.65
N GLY A 430 0.17 -5.32 -21.95
CA GLY A 430 -0.91 -5.17 -22.92
C GLY A 430 -1.72 -6.45 -23.10
N ILE A 431 -3.03 -6.30 -23.34
CA ILE A 431 -3.93 -7.41 -23.71
C ILE A 431 -4.43 -7.15 -25.12
N GLU A 432 -4.26 -8.15 -25.98
CA GLU A 432 -4.79 -8.15 -27.33
C GLU A 432 -6.28 -8.57 -27.32
N ILE A 433 -7.11 -7.82 -28.04
CA ILE A 433 -8.53 -8.14 -28.25
C ILE A 433 -8.81 -8.02 -29.74
N ASP A 434 -9.40 -9.06 -30.34
CA ASP A 434 -9.73 -9.12 -31.77
C ASP A 434 -8.56 -8.76 -32.71
N GLY A 435 -7.33 -9.19 -32.39
CA GLY A 435 -6.14 -8.93 -33.21
C GLY A 435 -5.55 -7.53 -33.07
N LEU A 436 -6.06 -6.70 -32.15
CA LEU A 436 -5.54 -5.37 -31.85
C LEU A 436 -4.60 -5.42 -30.64
N PRO A 437 -3.26 -5.28 -30.81
CA PRO A 437 -2.33 -5.27 -29.70
C PRO A 437 -2.60 -4.09 -28.76
N TYR A 438 -2.44 -4.33 -27.45
CA TYR A 438 -2.72 -3.32 -26.41
C TYR A 438 -4.14 -2.75 -26.46
N ALA A 439 -5.11 -3.50 -27.02
CA ALA A 439 -6.51 -3.11 -26.98
C ALA A 439 -6.98 -2.83 -25.55
N LEU A 440 -6.52 -3.60 -24.57
CA LEU A 440 -6.60 -3.22 -23.15
C LEU A 440 -5.17 -3.02 -22.61
N ARG A 441 -4.95 -1.95 -21.85
CA ARG A 441 -3.68 -1.68 -21.16
C ARG A 441 -3.92 -1.11 -19.76
N PHE A 442 -2.86 -1.02 -18.98
CA PHE A 442 -2.90 -0.48 -17.63
C PHE A 442 -2.02 0.77 -17.55
N ARG A 443 -2.57 1.86 -17.03
CA ARG A 443 -1.80 3.06 -16.68
C ARG A 443 -1.76 3.21 -15.16
N VAL A 444 -0.59 3.55 -14.63
CA VAL A 444 -0.38 3.80 -13.20
C VAL A 444 -0.06 5.28 -13.02
N ASP A 445 -0.82 5.93 -12.14
CA ASP A 445 -0.62 7.33 -11.77
C ASP A 445 -0.66 7.43 -10.23
N GLY A 446 0.53 7.60 -9.63
CA GLY A 446 0.71 7.45 -8.18
C GLY A 446 0.28 6.04 -7.70
N GLN A 447 -0.73 5.99 -6.83
CA GLN A 447 -1.31 4.74 -6.33
C GLN A 447 -2.55 4.26 -7.12
N THR A 448 -2.98 5.06 -8.10
CA THR A 448 -4.16 4.82 -8.90
C THR A 448 -3.80 4.01 -10.14
N ILE A 449 -4.63 3.01 -10.46
CA ILE A 449 -4.52 2.23 -11.69
C ILE A 449 -5.72 2.55 -12.56
N TYR A 450 -5.49 2.80 -13.83
CA TYR A 450 -6.51 2.92 -14.85
C TYR A 450 -6.43 1.73 -15.80
N VAL A 451 -7.59 1.13 -16.09
CA VAL A 451 -7.76 0.14 -17.14
C VAL A 451 -8.24 0.88 -18.38
N GLU A 452 -7.42 0.90 -19.42
CA GLU A 452 -7.67 1.69 -20.63
C GLU A 452 -7.98 0.76 -21.80
N GLY A 453 -9.13 0.99 -22.44
CA GLY A 453 -9.59 0.21 -23.58
C GLY A 453 -9.53 1.04 -24.85
N ARG A 454 -9.09 0.43 -25.94
CA ARG A 454 -9.04 1.00 -27.29
C ARG A 454 -9.69 0.06 -28.28
N LEU A 455 -10.72 0.55 -28.96
CA LEU A 455 -11.36 -0.14 -30.08
C LEU A 455 -10.58 0.11 -31.38
N PRO A 456 -10.74 -0.72 -32.42
CA PRO A 456 -10.13 -0.48 -33.72
C PRO A 456 -10.48 0.91 -34.27
N LYS A 457 -9.48 1.68 -34.70
CA LYS A 457 -9.62 3.06 -35.21
C LYS A 457 -10.18 4.07 -34.20
N ARG A 458 -10.13 3.75 -32.92
CA ARG A 458 -10.59 4.59 -31.81
C ARG A 458 -9.40 4.94 -30.91
N GLY A 459 -9.59 5.91 -30.03
CA GLY A 459 -8.62 6.25 -29.01
C GLY A 459 -8.77 5.38 -27.75
N TYR A 460 -7.89 5.57 -26.79
CA TYR A 460 -8.00 4.95 -25.48
C TYR A 460 -9.06 5.66 -24.64
N VAL A 461 -9.89 4.90 -23.93
CA VAL A 461 -10.73 5.43 -22.87
C VAL A 461 -10.43 4.66 -21.60
N GLY A 462 -10.04 5.40 -20.56
CA GLY A 462 -9.68 4.86 -19.26
C GLY A 462 -10.86 4.76 -18.31
N ALA A 463 -10.80 3.75 -17.44
CA ALA A 463 -11.65 3.62 -16.27
C ALA A 463 -10.76 3.33 -15.06
N GLN A 464 -10.95 4.06 -13.97
CA GLN A 464 -10.20 3.91 -12.74
C GLN A 464 -10.56 2.60 -12.03
N LEU A 465 -9.54 1.90 -11.56
CA LEU A 465 -9.68 0.76 -10.67
C LEU A 465 -10.06 1.24 -9.26
N ILE A 466 -11.34 1.10 -8.90
CA ILE A 466 -11.91 1.56 -7.62
C ILE A 466 -12.07 0.43 -6.59
N GLY A 467 -11.97 -0.83 -7.04
CA GLY A 467 -11.92 -2.01 -6.18
C GLY A 467 -11.20 -3.14 -6.91
N ALA A 468 -10.46 -3.98 -6.21
CA ALA A 468 -9.62 -4.97 -6.86
C ALA A 468 -9.51 -6.27 -6.08
N ASN A 469 -9.13 -7.34 -6.78
CA ASN A 469 -8.83 -8.66 -6.23
C ASN A 469 -10.00 -9.30 -5.46
N ASN A 470 -11.25 -9.12 -5.90
CA ASN A 470 -12.34 -9.94 -5.39
C ASN A 470 -12.20 -11.35 -6.00
N LEU A 471 -11.67 -12.28 -5.23
CA LEU A 471 -11.42 -13.64 -5.70
C LEU A 471 -12.71 -14.44 -5.80
N ALA A 472 -12.80 -15.26 -6.84
CA ALA A 472 -13.83 -16.26 -7.01
C ALA A 472 -13.19 -17.62 -7.31
N THR A 473 -13.92 -18.71 -7.07
CA THR A 473 -13.45 -20.08 -7.38
C THR A 473 -13.08 -20.24 -8.85
N ASN A 474 -13.80 -19.53 -9.74
CA ASN A 474 -13.67 -19.54 -11.19
C ASN A 474 -13.23 -18.17 -11.78
N GLY A 475 -12.45 -17.39 -11.03
CA GLY A 475 -11.82 -16.18 -11.57
C GLY A 475 -11.51 -15.08 -10.57
N ILE A 476 -11.37 -13.86 -11.08
CA ILE A 476 -11.10 -12.67 -10.28
C ILE A 476 -11.94 -11.50 -10.80
N ILE A 477 -12.43 -10.67 -9.87
CA ILE A 477 -13.31 -9.57 -10.15
C ILE A 477 -12.70 -8.26 -9.62
N HIS A 478 -12.70 -7.24 -10.47
CA HIS A 478 -12.27 -5.88 -10.18
C HIS A 478 -13.42 -4.92 -10.45
N LEU A 479 -13.46 -3.79 -9.74
CA LEU A 479 -14.46 -2.74 -9.92
C LEU A 479 -13.83 -1.54 -10.62
N LEU A 480 -14.52 -1.02 -11.62
CA LEU A 480 -14.15 0.16 -12.39
C LEU A 480 -15.18 1.27 -12.25
N ASP A 481 -14.75 2.53 -12.30
CA ASP A 481 -15.67 3.68 -12.31
C ASP A 481 -16.24 4.02 -13.69
N GLY A 482 -15.82 3.29 -14.72
CA GLY A 482 -16.10 3.52 -16.12
C GLY A 482 -16.03 2.23 -16.94
N ILE A 483 -16.13 2.37 -18.27
CA ILE A 483 -16.03 1.25 -19.21
C ILE A 483 -14.85 1.50 -20.13
N PRO A 484 -13.80 0.66 -20.06
CA PRO A 484 -12.68 0.76 -20.98
C PRO A 484 -13.15 0.79 -22.43
N GLY A 485 -12.76 1.83 -23.16
CA GLY A 485 -13.13 2.07 -24.57
C GLY A 485 -14.45 2.81 -24.82
N LEU A 486 -15.28 3.11 -23.81
CA LEU A 486 -16.54 3.86 -23.99
C LEU A 486 -16.41 5.31 -23.52
N PRO A 487 -16.27 6.29 -24.43
CA PRO A 487 -16.16 7.70 -24.03
C PRO A 487 -17.50 8.23 -23.53
N VAL A 488 -17.51 8.83 -22.34
CA VAL A 488 -18.72 9.40 -21.71
C VAL A 488 -18.57 10.87 -21.31
N GLN A 489 -17.35 11.40 -21.41
CA GLN A 489 -17.01 12.78 -21.06
C GLN A 489 -16.47 13.53 -22.27
N THR A 490 -16.62 14.86 -22.28
CA THR A 490 -16.01 15.73 -23.30
C THR A 490 -14.54 16.04 -22.96
N VAL A 491 -13.79 16.56 -23.93
CA VAL A 491 -12.40 17.00 -23.73
C VAL A 491 -12.32 18.05 -22.61
N GLU A 492 -13.25 19.01 -22.58
CA GLU A 492 -13.30 20.10 -21.62
C GLU A 492 -13.56 19.59 -20.20
N GLN A 493 -14.50 18.64 -20.05
CA GLN A 493 -14.80 18.02 -18.76
C GLN A 493 -13.55 17.32 -18.21
N TYR A 494 -12.84 16.57 -19.05
CA TYR A 494 -11.59 15.93 -18.65
C TYR A 494 -10.51 16.95 -18.25
N LEU A 495 -10.26 17.95 -19.08
CA LEU A 495 -9.28 19.01 -18.79
C LEU A 495 -9.56 19.73 -17.46
N SER A 496 -10.84 19.97 -17.14
CA SER A 496 -11.24 20.60 -15.89
C SER A 496 -11.03 19.72 -14.64
N GLY A 497 -11.04 18.39 -14.81
CA GLY A 497 -10.87 17.41 -13.73
C GLY A 497 -9.43 17.04 -13.42
N ILE A 498 -8.48 17.42 -14.27
CA ILE A 498 -7.07 17.05 -14.14
C ILE A 498 -6.23 18.29 -13.77
N ALA A 499 -5.62 18.25 -12.59
CA ALA A 499 -4.87 19.39 -12.04
C ALA A 499 -3.76 19.90 -12.97
N ASP A 500 -3.06 19.00 -13.67
CA ASP A 500 -1.96 19.34 -14.60
C ASP A 500 -2.43 20.08 -15.86
N TYR A 501 -3.73 20.19 -16.12
CA TYR A 501 -4.28 20.93 -17.26
C TYR A 501 -5.03 22.21 -16.86
N SER A 502 -5.00 22.60 -15.59
CA SER A 502 -5.80 23.72 -15.07
C SER A 502 -5.55 25.04 -15.81
N LYS A 503 -4.30 25.34 -16.21
CA LYS A 503 -3.97 26.54 -16.99
C LYS A 503 -4.57 26.48 -18.39
N TYR A 504 -4.41 25.35 -19.08
CA TYR A 504 -4.93 25.18 -20.44
C TYR A 504 -6.46 25.24 -20.46
N ALA A 505 -7.12 24.57 -19.51
CA ALA A 505 -8.56 24.64 -19.31
C ALA A 505 -9.04 26.08 -19.05
N GLY A 506 -8.29 26.85 -18.27
CA GLY A 506 -8.59 28.25 -17.96
C GLY A 506 -8.64 29.18 -19.18
N TYR A 507 -7.94 28.85 -20.27
CA TYR A 507 -8.00 29.61 -21.52
C TYR A 507 -9.25 29.33 -22.38
N GLN A 508 -10.03 28.30 -22.03
CA GLN A 508 -11.27 27.92 -22.71
C GLN A 508 -11.14 27.74 -24.23
N PHE A 509 -9.96 27.34 -24.71
CA PHE A 509 -9.67 27.23 -26.13
C PHE A 509 -10.49 26.15 -26.85
N VAL A 510 -10.68 24.99 -26.20
CA VAL A 510 -11.40 23.86 -26.79
C VAL A 510 -12.84 24.27 -27.14
N GLN A 511 -13.48 25.05 -26.26
CA GLN A 511 -14.83 25.60 -26.45
C GLN A 511 -14.92 26.56 -27.63
N THR A 512 -13.82 27.19 -28.06
CA THR A 512 -13.82 28.08 -29.22
C THR A 512 -13.69 27.35 -30.54
N GLN A 513 -13.35 26.05 -30.56
CA GLN A 513 -13.20 25.25 -31.78
C GLN A 513 -14.56 24.68 -32.23
N THR A 514 -15.44 25.55 -32.72
CA THR A 514 -16.83 25.20 -33.07
C THR A 514 -17.04 24.73 -34.51
N MET A 515 -16.06 24.94 -35.40
CA MET A 515 -16.13 24.57 -36.82
C MET A 515 -14.99 23.62 -37.16
N GLY A 516 -15.19 22.68 -38.09
CA GLY A 516 -14.13 21.81 -38.60
C GLY A 516 -13.74 20.61 -37.72
N GLY A 517 -14.51 20.35 -36.66
CA GLY A 517 -14.31 19.20 -35.77
C GLY A 517 -14.82 17.86 -36.32
N PRO A 518 -14.50 16.74 -35.65
CA PRO A 518 -13.81 16.66 -34.36
C PRO A 518 -12.29 16.79 -34.48
N TYR A 519 -11.63 17.16 -33.38
CA TYR A 519 -10.20 17.49 -33.34
C TYR A 519 -9.40 16.52 -32.45
N ILE A 520 -8.12 16.36 -32.80
CA ILE A 520 -7.07 15.86 -31.91
C ILE A 520 -6.37 17.07 -31.30
N TYR A 521 -6.48 17.24 -29.98
CA TYR A 521 -5.83 18.29 -29.22
C TYR A 521 -4.53 17.78 -28.61
N PHE A 522 -3.39 18.41 -28.89
CA PHE A 522 -2.19 18.24 -28.09
C PHE A 522 -2.25 19.28 -26.97
N ALA A 523 -2.78 18.86 -25.82
CA ALA A 523 -3.08 19.73 -24.70
C ALA A 523 -1.81 19.99 -23.87
N PRO A 524 -1.35 21.24 -23.77
CA PRO A 524 -0.17 21.57 -22.99
C PRO A 524 -0.40 21.39 -21.50
N THR A 525 0.59 20.81 -20.83
CA THR A 525 0.61 20.68 -19.37
C THR A 525 0.84 22.04 -18.71
N ASN A 526 0.56 22.14 -17.42
CA ASN A 526 0.83 23.33 -16.64
C ASN A 526 2.32 23.70 -16.69
N GLN A 527 3.21 22.70 -16.66
CA GLN A 527 4.65 22.90 -16.79
C GLN A 527 5.04 23.43 -18.18
N ALA A 528 4.43 22.92 -19.26
CA ALA A 528 4.66 23.41 -20.62
C ALA A 528 4.27 24.90 -20.75
N LEU A 529 3.11 25.27 -20.20
CA LEU A 529 2.64 26.66 -20.21
C LEU A 529 3.48 27.57 -19.32
N GLN A 530 3.90 27.13 -18.13
CA GLN A 530 4.83 27.88 -17.27
C GLN A 530 6.16 28.16 -17.97
N THR A 531 6.67 27.19 -18.73
CA THR A 531 7.92 27.36 -19.48
C THR A 531 7.74 28.45 -20.56
N MET A 532 6.60 28.45 -21.26
CA MET A 532 6.25 29.50 -22.21
C MET A 532 6.06 30.88 -21.55
N GLU A 533 5.40 30.95 -20.39
CA GLU A 533 5.24 32.19 -19.61
C GLU A 533 6.57 32.77 -19.12
N SER A 534 7.55 31.93 -18.81
CA SER A 534 8.87 32.38 -18.35
C SER A 534 9.73 33.00 -19.46
N GLU A 535 9.38 32.78 -20.74
CA GLU A 535 10.09 33.36 -21.87
C GLU A 535 9.53 34.76 -22.17
N THR A 536 10.29 35.78 -21.79
CA THR A 536 9.83 37.18 -21.76
C THR A 536 9.82 37.87 -23.13
N ALA A 537 10.61 37.39 -24.10
CA ALA A 537 10.71 38.08 -25.39
C ALA A 537 9.50 37.81 -26.28
N VAL A 538 8.95 36.59 -26.23
CA VAL A 538 7.95 36.05 -27.14
C VAL A 538 6.86 35.29 -26.38
N GLY A 539 7.22 34.29 -25.57
CA GLY A 539 6.29 33.31 -24.99
C GLY A 539 5.17 33.95 -24.16
N VAL A 540 5.51 34.79 -23.19
CA VAL A 540 4.52 35.48 -22.34
C VAL A 540 3.59 36.38 -23.17
N LYS A 541 4.14 37.11 -24.15
CA LYS A 541 3.37 38.03 -25.00
C LYS A 541 2.36 37.29 -25.87
N LEU A 542 2.73 36.10 -26.37
CA LEU A 542 1.82 35.25 -27.13
C LEU A 542 0.69 34.69 -26.25
N LEU A 543 0.96 34.39 -24.97
CA LEU A 543 -0.06 33.90 -24.05
C LEU A 543 -1.05 34.98 -23.60
N GLU A 544 -0.57 36.21 -23.40
CA GLU A 544 -1.40 37.36 -23.00
C GLU A 544 -2.36 37.81 -24.11
N ASP A 545 -1.95 37.76 -25.38
CA ASP A 545 -2.83 38.06 -26.51
C ASP A 545 -3.71 36.83 -26.84
N ALA A 546 -5.03 36.97 -26.63
CA ALA A 546 -5.98 35.88 -26.85
C ALA A 546 -6.01 35.34 -28.28
N THR A 547 -5.84 36.21 -29.28
CA THR A 547 -5.89 35.82 -30.68
C THR A 547 -4.64 35.04 -31.05
N ARG A 548 -3.47 35.52 -30.59
CA ARG A 548 -2.16 34.88 -30.78
C ARG A 548 -2.10 33.54 -30.05
N ARG A 549 -2.51 33.50 -28.78
CA ARG A 549 -2.62 32.27 -27.99
C ARG A 549 -3.46 31.22 -28.68
N ASN A 550 -4.65 31.57 -29.16
CA ASN A 550 -5.53 30.64 -29.86
C ASN A 550 -4.96 30.18 -31.21
N TYR A 551 -4.18 31.02 -31.90
CA TYR A 551 -3.42 30.59 -33.08
C TYR A 551 -2.35 29.54 -32.72
N ILE A 552 -1.61 29.74 -31.62
CA ILE A 552 -0.64 28.74 -31.11
C ILE A 552 -1.33 27.45 -30.68
N PHE A 553 -2.48 27.50 -30.00
CA PHE A 553 -3.19 26.28 -29.63
C PHE A 553 -3.78 25.54 -30.83
N ARG A 554 -4.24 26.25 -31.87
CA ARG A 554 -4.63 25.62 -33.15
C ARG A 554 -3.47 24.93 -33.87
N ARG A 555 -2.24 25.42 -33.74
CA ARG A 555 -1.04 24.74 -34.27
C ARG A 555 -0.86 23.35 -33.66
N HIS A 556 -1.24 23.20 -32.39
CA HIS A 556 -1.18 21.95 -31.63
C HIS A 556 -2.49 21.16 -31.69
N SER A 557 -3.42 21.56 -32.56
CA SER A 557 -4.68 20.86 -32.77
C SER A 557 -4.73 20.37 -34.21
N PHE A 558 -5.27 19.19 -34.46
CA PHE A 558 -5.31 18.58 -35.78
C PHE A 558 -6.76 18.13 -36.08
N PRO A 559 -7.33 18.46 -37.25
CA PRO A 559 -8.60 17.86 -37.67
C PRO A 559 -8.46 16.34 -37.72
N LEU A 560 -9.43 15.60 -37.17
CA LEU A 560 -9.39 14.14 -37.17
C LEU A 560 -9.60 13.60 -38.59
N THR A 561 -8.50 13.19 -39.23
CA THR A 561 -8.52 12.40 -40.47
C THR A 561 -8.22 10.93 -40.18
N THR A 562 -7.13 10.69 -39.44
CA THR A 562 -6.69 9.38 -38.94
C THR A 562 -6.02 9.61 -37.58
N LEU A 563 -6.25 8.72 -36.61
CA LEU A 563 -5.51 8.78 -35.35
C LEU A 563 -4.04 8.46 -35.58
N PHE A 564 -3.15 9.19 -34.90
CA PHE A 564 -1.72 8.92 -35.02
C PHE A 564 -1.34 7.51 -34.56
N GLU A 565 -2.15 6.87 -33.69
CA GLU A 565 -1.99 5.45 -33.32
C GLU A 565 -2.16 4.48 -34.50
N ASP A 566 -2.99 4.85 -35.49
CA ASP A 566 -3.31 4.00 -36.64
C ASP A 566 -2.39 4.23 -37.84
N LEU A 567 -1.57 5.29 -37.80
CA LEU A 567 -0.61 5.56 -38.85
C LEU A 567 0.55 4.54 -38.82
N ARG A 568 1.21 4.32 -39.96
CA ARG A 568 2.42 3.48 -39.96
C ARG A 568 3.60 4.28 -39.39
N PRO A 569 4.63 3.64 -38.82
CA PRO A 569 5.84 4.35 -38.44
C PRO A 569 6.49 4.99 -39.67
N ASN A 570 6.35 6.31 -39.80
CA ASN A 570 6.86 7.12 -40.91
C ASN A 570 6.81 8.61 -40.53
N SER A 571 7.30 9.48 -41.41
CA SER A 571 7.15 10.93 -41.31
C SER A 571 5.93 11.41 -42.11
N TYR A 572 5.15 12.30 -41.53
CA TYR A 572 3.92 12.86 -42.09
C TYR A 572 3.92 14.39 -42.02
N MET A 573 3.33 15.06 -43.00
CA MET A 573 3.05 16.50 -42.94
C MET A 573 1.59 16.73 -42.54
N ALA A 574 1.35 16.81 -41.23
CA ALA A 574 0.01 16.87 -40.64
C ALA A 574 -0.58 18.29 -40.73
N PRO A 575 -1.76 18.49 -41.35
CA PRO A 575 -2.44 19.78 -41.35
C PRO A 575 -2.92 20.11 -39.93
N THR A 576 -2.53 21.28 -39.44
CA THR A 576 -3.01 21.79 -38.14
C THR A 576 -4.41 22.36 -38.26
N ALA A 577 -5.04 22.75 -37.16
CA ALA A 577 -6.30 23.48 -37.17
C ALA A 577 -6.15 24.90 -37.76
N ASN A 578 -4.93 25.39 -37.97
CA ASN A 578 -4.65 26.60 -38.73
C ASN A 578 -4.69 26.38 -40.26
N PHE A 579 -4.72 25.13 -40.74
CA PHE A 579 -4.54 24.81 -42.16
C PHE A 579 -5.52 25.53 -43.09
N ALA A 580 -6.79 25.68 -42.70
CA ALA A 580 -7.79 26.39 -43.51
C ALA A 580 -7.46 27.88 -43.72
N PHE A 581 -6.73 28.50 -42.79
CA PHE A 581 -6.44 29.93 -42.76
C PHE A 581 -5.05 30.27 -43.31
N THR A 582 -4.05 29.44 -42.99
CA THR A 582 -2.63 29.72 -43.29
C THR A 582 -1.91 28.56 -43.97
N ALA A 583 -2.61 27.48 -44.32
CA ALA A 583 -2.02 26.24 -44.84
C ALA A 583 -0.93 25.62 -43.92
N GLU A 584 -0.91 25.97 -42.63
CA GLU A 584 0.10 25.53 -41.66
C GLU A 584 0.06 24.00 -41.44
N ARG A 585 1.21 23.36 -41.63
CA ARG A 585 1.43 21.92 -41.40
C ARG A 585 2.61 21.73 -40.47
N LEU A 586 2.54 20.71 -39.62
CA LEU A 586 3.68 20.25 -38.82
C LEU A 586 4.23 18.93 -39.36
N SER A 587 5.54 18.75 -39.24
CA SER A 587 6.14 17.44 -39.47
C SER A 587 5.89 16.58 -38.24
N VAL A 588 5.30 15.40 -38.43
CA VAL A 588 5.03 14.42 -37.36
C VAL A 588 5.74 13.13 -37.74
N GLN A 589 6.79 12.79 -37.01
CA GLN A 589 7.53 11.56 -37.17
C GLN A 589 7.06 10.54 -36.13
N ILE A 590 6.67 9.36 -36.58
CA ILE A 590 6.20 8.28 -35.72
C ILE A 590 7.27 7.20 -35.64
N LYS A 591 7.68 6.85 -34.41
CA LYS A 591 8.58 5.74 -34.11
C LYS A 591 7.94 4.78 -33.11
N VAL A 592 8.41 3.53 -33.11
CA VAL A 592 7.94 2.50 -32.18
C VAL A 592 9.12 1.86 -31.44
N PRO A 593 9.89 2.60 -30.63
CA PRO A 593 10.92 2.01 -29.79
C PRO A 593 10.29 1.09 -28.73
N ASN A 594 10.83 -0.13 -28.55
CA ASN A 594 10.41 -1.05 -27.49
C ASN A 594 8.89 -1.29 -27.41
N ALA A 595 8.20 -1.39 -28.55
CA ALA A 595 6.74 -1.53 -28.66
C ALA A 595 5.91 -0.34 -28.14
N GLN A 596 6.53 0.77 -27.75
CA GLN A 596 5.86 2.02 -27.39
C GLN A 596 5.86 2.97 -28.59
N ARG A 597 4.71 3.57 -28.91
CA ARG A 597 4.61 4.52 -30.01
C ARG A 597 4.91 5.93 -29.51
N VAL A 598 5.91 6.57 -30.12
CA VAL A 598 6.33 7.93 -29.81
C VAL A 598 6.23 8.77 -31.07
N MET A 599 5.61 9.95 -30.94
CA MET A 599 5.52 10.94 -32.01
C MET A 599 6.47 12.09 -31.72
N THR A 600 7.36 12.40 -32.65
CA THR A 600 8.13 13.64 -32.64
C THR A 600 7.43 14.64 -33.55
N VAL A 601 7.03 15.77 -32.99
CA VAL A 601 6.34 16.85 -33.71
C VAL A 601 7.32 17.99 -33.87
N THR A 602 7.51 18.42 -35.11
CA THR A 602 8.48 19.45 -35.48
C THR A 602 7.78 20.64 -36.11
N PHE A 603 8.09 21.82 -35.60
CA PHE A 603 7.73 23.12 -36.16
C PHE A 603 9.03 23.92 -36.34
N GLU A 604 9.44 24.13 -37.60
CA GLU A 604 10.71 24.79 -37.93
C GLU A 604 11.90 24.09 -37.24
N ASP A 605 12.62 24.78 -36.37
CA ASP A 605 13.77 24.27 -35.59
C ASP A 605 13.36 23.66 -34.24
N GLN A 606 12.09 23.75 -33.86
CA GLN A 606 11.59 23.25 -32.59
C GLN A 606 10.97 21.86 -32.71
N THR A 607 11.27 21.01 -31.74
CA THR A 607 10.65 19.69 -31.60
C THR A 607 10.04 19.51 -30.21
N THR A 608 9.02 18.63 -30.16
CA THR A 608 8.46 18.06 -28.94
C THR A 608 8.14 16.59 -29.19
N GLU A 609 8.24 15.77 -28.15
CA GLU A 609 7.78 14.38 -28.20
C GLU A 609 6.42 14.26 -27.53
N VAL A 610 5.60 13.35 -28.06
CA VAL A 610 4.28 13.01 -27.56
C VAL A 610 4.21 11.49 -27.49
N SER A 611 4.03 10.96 -26.27
CA SER A 611 3.94 9.51 -26.02
C SER A 611 2.50 9.02 -26.18
N SER A 612 2.33 7.83 -26.76
CA SER A 612 1.02 7.17 -26.79
C SER A 612 0.61 6.59 -25.43
N GLU A 613 1.53 6.41 -24.48
CA GLU A 613 1.20 5.97 -23.11
C GLU A 613 0.34 6.97 -22.36
N GLN A 614 0.50 8.24 -22.68
CA GLN A 614 -0.23 9.37 -22.10
C GLN A 614 -1.06 10.09 -23.17
N GLY A 615 -1.54 9.33 -24.16
CA GLY A 615 -2.11 9.89 -25.38
C GLY A 615 -3.10 9.01 -26.09
N ALA A 616 -3.65 9.60 -27.15
CA ALA A 616 -4.78 9.12 -27.93
C ALA A 616 -6.06 8.97 -27.11
N TYR A 617 -6.25 9.75 -26.04
CA TYR A 617 -7.44 9.65 -25.22
C TYR A 617 -8.65 10.09 -26.00
N GLU A 618 -9.69 9.27 -26.03
CA GLU A 618 -10.92 9.57 -26.74
C GLU A 618 -11.99 10.12 -25.79
N PHE A 619 -12.70 11.13 -26.29
CA PHE A 619 -13.80 11.81 -25.62
C PHE A 619 -14.98 11.90 -26.59
N THR A 620 -16.15 12.29 -26.09
CA THR A 620 -17.36 12.37 -26.92
C THR A 620 -17.28 13.41 -28.05
N ASN A 621 -16.36 14.37 -27.95
CA ASN A 621 -16.19 15.47 -28.92
C ASN A 621 -14.77 15.62 -29.49
N GLY A 622 -13.84 14.71 -29.20
CA GLY A 622 -12.48 14.80 -29.72
C GLY A 622 -11.49 13.85 -29.07
N TRP A 623 -10.21 14.08 -29.34
CA TRP A 623 -9.10 13.32 -28.78
C TRP A 623 -8.11 14.24 -28.10
N LEU A 624 -7.41 13.71 -27.09
CA LEU A 624 -6.37 14.44 -26.38
C LEU A 624 -5.08 13.63 -26.32
N TYR A 625 -3.97 14.32 -26.60
CA TYR A 625 -2.64 13.88 -26.26
C TYR A 625 -2.00 14.90 -25.31
N ARG A 626 -1.23 14.42 -24.35
CA ARG A 626 -0.40 15.27 -23.49
C ARG A 626 0.68 15.96 -24.32
N LEU A 627 0.92 17.23 -24.05
CA LEU A 627 1.99 18.02 -24.67
C LEU A 627 2.86 18.66 -23.58
N ASP A 628 4.13 18.26 -23.52
CA ASP A 628 5.06 18.78 -22.51
C ASP A 628 5.85 20.03 -22.97
N LYS A 629 5.71 20.43 -24.25
CA LYS A 629 6.32 21.65 -24.78
C LYS A 629 5.47 22.27 -25.88
N VAL A 630 5.15 23.56 -25.75
CA VAL A 630 4.44 24.34 -26.76
C VAL A 630 5.43 24.85 -27.82
N LEU A 631 5.12 24.65 -29.10
CA LEU A 631 5.91 25.08 -30.25
C LEU A 631 5.46 26.48 -30.75
N TYR A 632 6.36 27.46 -30.66
CA TYR A 632 6.11 28.85 -31.06
C TYR A 632 7.42 29.57 -31.39
N ASN A 633 7.36 30.60 -32.22
CA ASN A 633 8.53 31.39 -32.58
C ASN A 633 8.26 32.91 -32.52
N ARG A 634 9.31 33.72 -32.72
CA ARG A 634 9.20 35.18 -32.69
C ARG A 634 8.27 35.74 -33.77
N LEU A 635 8.16 35.09 -34.93
CA LEU A 635 7.29 35.54 -36.02
C LEU A 635 5.82 35.46 -35.62
N ASP A 636 5.44 34.55 -34.72
CA ASP A 636 4.06 34.42 -34.25
C ASP A 636 3.51 35.70 -33.60
N LEU A 637 4.37 36.60 -33.10
CA LEU A 637 3.96 37.92 -32.56
C LEU A 637 3.31 38.82 -33.63
N THR A 638 3.67 38.63 -34.90
CA THR A 638 3.27 39.53 -36.00
C THR A 638 2.67 38.79 -37.19
N ARG A 639 2.76 37.45 -37.24
CA ARG A 639 2.30 36.61 -38.34
C ARG A 639 0.85 36.93 -38.72
N ASN A 640 0.55 37.00 -40.02
CA ASN A 640 -0.83 37.13 -40.47
C ASN A 640 -1.60 35.85 -40.13
N MET A 641 -2.72 35.99 -39.45
CA MET A 641 -3.53 34.85 -38.99
C MET A 641 -4.50 34.34 -40.06
N CYS A 642 -4.64 35.06 -41.19
CA CYS A 642 -5.17 34.47 -42.40
C CYS A 642 -4.44 34.97 -43.65
N THR A 643 -3.97 34.00 -44.44
CA THR A 643 -3.33 34.25 -45.75
C THR A 643 -4.14 33.64 -46.91
N ASN A 644 -5.26 32.98 -46.62
CA ASN A 644 -6.20 32.45 -47.60
C ASN A 644 -7.15 33.57 -48.08
N PRO A 645 -7.33 33.80 -49.39
CA PRO A 645 -8.27 34.79 -49.92
C PRO A 645 -9.74 34.59 -49.51
N ALA A 646 -10.08 33.40 -49.01
CA ALA A 646 -11.43 33.02 -48.58
C ALA A 646 -11.68 33.18 -47.07
N CYS A 647 -10.74 33.79 -46.35
CA CYS A 647 -11.04 34.44 -45.08
C CYS A 647 -11.60 35.85 -45.34
#